data_AF-A0A7L3FP73-F1
#
_entry.id   AF-A0A7L3FP73-F1
#
_cell.length_a   1.000
_cell.length_b   1.000
_cell.length_c   1.000
_cell.angle_alpha   90.00
_cell.angle_beta   90.00
_cell.angle_gamma   90.00
#
_symmetry.space_group_name_H-M   'P 1'
#
loop_
_entity.id
_entity.type
_entity.pdbx_description
1 polymer ?
#
loop_
_entity_poly.entity_id
_entity_poly.type
_entity_poly.pdbx_seq_one_letter_code
_entity_poly.pdbx_strand_id
1 'polypeptide(L)'
;VKFNNCAGNKGVRYETNSLDFKVRADGTMYAAHQVQMSSKQLILMVTAWDPQNLGRWEAIVRFLVAEKSQHNGHKPKGRKTVPGELAQQQSDTLLPWRQHQNANGLRRQKRDWVIPPINVPENSRGPFPQQLVRIRSDKDKEIHIRYSITGVGADQPPMEVFSIDPVSGRMYVTRPMDREERASYHLRAHAVDMNGNKVENPIDLYIYVIDMNDNRPEFINQVYNGSVDEGSKPGTYVMTVTANDADDSTTANGMVRYRIVTQTPQSPSQNMFTINSETGDIVTVAAGLDREKVQQYIVIVQATDMEGNLNYGLSNTATAIITVTDVNDNPPEFTTSTYSGEVPENRVEVVVANLTVMDRDQPHSPNWNAIYRIISGDPSGHFTIRTDPVTNEGMVTVVKAVDYEMNRAFMLTVMVSNQAPLASGIQMSFQSTAGVTISVTDVNEAPYFPTNHKLIRLEEGVPTGTVLTTFSAVDPDRFMQQAVRYSKLSDPANWLNINATNGQITTAAVLDRESDYIKNNVYEATFLAADNGIPPASGTGTLQIYLIDINDNAPELLPKEAQICEKPNLNVINITAADADIDPNVGPFVFELPSVPSAVRKNWTITRLNGDYAQLSLRIMYLEAGVYDVPIVVTDSGNPPLYNTSVIKVKVCPCDENGDCTTIGAVAAAGLGTGAIIAILICIIILLTMVLLFVVWMKRREKERHTKQLLIDPEDDVRDNILKYDEEGGGEEDQDYDLSQLQQPETMDHVLNKTPGVRRVDERPIGAEPQYPIRPVIPHPGDIGDFINEGLRAADNDPTAPPYDSLLVFDYEGSGSTAGSVSSLNSSSSGDQDYDYLNDWGPRFKKLADMYGGGEED
;
A
#
# COMPACT_ATOMS: atom_id res chain seq x y z
N VAL A 1 36.70 -5.08 29.89
CA VAL A 1 36.63 -5.06 28.41
C VAL A 1 37.83 -4.26 27.91
N LYS A 2 38.41 -4.58 26.76
CA LYS A 2 39.39 -3.69 26.11
C LYS A 2 38.74 -3.10 24.87
N PHE A 3 38.65 -1.78 24.81
CA PHE A 3 38.26 -1.06 23.61
C PHE A 3 39.55 -0.62 22.91
N ASN A 4 39.72 -0.99 21.64
CA ASN A 4 40.80 -0.47 20.79
C ASN A 4 40.20 0.57 19.85
N ASN A 5 40.73 1.79 19.85
CA ASN A 5 40.58 2.72 18.74
C ASN A 5 41.94 2.97 18.07
N CYS A 6 41.93 3.47 16.84
CA CYS A 6 43.13 3.64 16.01
C CYS A 6 44.12 4.71 16.54
N ALA A 7 43.78 5.44 17.60
CA ALA A 7 44.61 6.49 18.22
C ALA A 7 45.21 6.10 19.59
N GLY A 8 44.83 4.93 20.16
CA GLY A 8 45.48 4.36 21.34
C GLY A 8 45.17 5.03 22.69
N ASN A 9 43.91 4.95 23.14
CA ASN A 9 43.43 5.18 24.52
C ASN A 9 43.72 6.55 25.20
N LYS A 10 44.35 7.52 24.54
CA LYS A 10 44.63 8.84 25.11
C LYS A 10 43.45 9.83 24.96
N GLY A 11 42.33 9.58 25.64
CA GLY A 11 41.26 10.58 25.76
C GLY A 11 39.91 10.07 26.28
N VAL A 12 39.57 8.80 25.98
CA VAL A 12 38.26 8.21 26.29
C VAL A 12 38.03 8.09 27.80
N ARG A 13 36.86 8.52 28.26
CA ARG A 13 36.35 8.28 29.62
C ARG A 13 35.37 7.11 29.62
N TYR A 14 35.29 6.41 30.76
CA TYR A 14 34.40 5.27 30.95
C TYR A 14 33.55 5.45 32.20
N GLU A 15 32.25 5.20 32.07
CA GLU A 15 31.26 5.26 33.14
C GLU A 15 30.44 3.97 33.18
N THR A 16 29.73 3.70 34.28
CA THR A 16 28.82 2.54 34.40
C THR A 16 27.49 2.96 35.02
N ASN A 17 26.44 2.20 34.71
CA ASN A 17 25.11 2.40 35.28
C ASN A 17 24.95 1.87 36.74
N SER A 18 26.04 1.45 37.39
CA SER A 18 26.00 0.89 38.76
C SER A 18 26.90 1.66 39.73
N LEU A 19 26.36 1.97 40.91
CA LEU A 19 27.09 2.60 42.02
C LEU A 19 28.14 1.67 42.64
N ASP A 20 27.98 0.36 42.47
CA ASP A 20 28.85 -0.67 43.02
C ASP A 20 30.07 -0.97 42.15
N PHE A 21 30.08 -0.55 40.88
CA PHE A 21 31.13 -0.88 39.91
C PHE A 21 31.66 0.34 39.18
N LYS A 22 32.99 0.49 39.16
CA LYS A 22 33.70 1.59 38.49
C LYS A 22 34.66 1.05 37.43
N VAL A 23 34.85 1.81 36.37
CA VAL A 23 35.81 1.50 35.30
C VAL A 23 36.93 2.52 35.32
N ARG A 24 38.16 2.06 35.08
CA ARG A 24 39.37 2.89 34.96
C ARG A 24 39.60 3.32 33.51
N ALA A 25 40.47 4.32 33.32
CA ALA A 25 40.86 4.81 31.99
C ALA A 25 41.54 3.77 31.07
N ASP A 26 41.89 2.58 31.59
CA ASP A 26 42.42 1.44 30.83
C ASP A 26 41.34 0.40 30.42
N GLY A 27 40.06 0.66 30.72
CA GLY A 27 38.94 -0.26 30.47
C GLY A 27 38.76 -1.37 31.53
N THR A 28 39.56 -1.38 32.60
CA THR A 28 39.40 -2.35 33.70
C THR A 28 38.26 -1.94 34.64
N MET A 29 37.31 -2.86 34.82
CA MET A 29 36.20 -2.73 35.78
C MET A 29 36.60 -3.30 37.13
N TYR A 30 36.20 -2.64 38.22
CA TYR A 30 36.39 -3.11 39.59
C TYR A 30 35.19 -2.74 40.47
N ALA A 31 34.92 -3.56 41.49
CA ALA A 31 33.92 -3.22 42.50
C ALA A 31 34.42 -2.06 43.38
N ALA A 32 33.59 -1.03 43.56
CA ALA A 32 33.89 0.13 44.39
C ALA A 32 33.89 -0.19 45.89
N HIS A 33 33.04 -1.14 46.30
CA HIS A 33 32.86 -1.59 47.68
C HIS A 33 32.75 -3.13 47.73
N GLN A 34 32.54 -3.71 48.91
CA GLN A 34 32.37 -5.16 49.07
C GLN A 34 30.93 -5.58 48.76
N VAL A 35 30.66 -5.90 47.49
CA VAL A 35 29.33 -6.30 46.98
C VAL A 35 28.96 -7.72 47.40
N GLN A 36 27.73 -7.92 47.90
CA GLN A 36 27.10 -9.24 47.99
C GLN A 36 26.16 -9.44 46.80
N MET A 37 26.40 -10.46 45.98
CA MET A 37 25.54 -10.81 44.85
C MET A 37 24.33 -11.61 45.34
N SER A 38 23.11 -11.16 45.03
CA SER A 38 21.86 -11.88 45.32
C SER A 38 21.40 -12.78 44.16
N SER A 39 21.97 -12.62 42.96
CA SER A 39 21.60 -13.32 41.74
C SER A 39 22.77 -14.12 41.14
N LYS A 40 22.47 -15.21 40.41
CA LYS A 40 23.49 -16.03 39.71
C LYS A 40 24.13 -15.31 38.52
N GLN A 41 23.48 -14.28 38.01
CA GLN A 41 23.97 -13.41 36.93
C GLN A 41 23.80 -11.94 37.34
N LEU A 42 24.79 -11.11 37.03
CA LEU A 42 24.72 -9.65 37.09
C LEU A 42 24.94 -9.09 35.68
N ILE A 43 24.17 -8.07 35.30
CA ILE A 43 24.30 -7.39 34.01
C ILE A 43 24.58 -5.91 34.28
N LEU A 44 25.65 -5.38 33.68
CA LEU A 44 26.11 -4.00 33.83
C LEU A 44 26.26 -3.36 32.45
N MET A 45 25.95 -2.07 32.34
CA MET A 45 26.20 -1.29 31.13
C MET A 45 27.42 -0.40 31.35
N VAL A 46 28.38 -0.46 30.43
CA VAL A 46 29.55 0.41 30.39
C VAL A 46 29.41 1.37 29.22
N THR A 47 29.47 2.66 29.51
CA THR A 47 29.43 3.73 28.51
C THR A 47 30.84 4.30 28.35
N ALA A 48 31.32 4.36 27.11
CA ALA A 48 32.55 5.05 26.73
C ALA A 48 32.19 6.40 26.08
N TRP A 49 32.89 7.46 26.46
CA TRP A 49 32.68 8.84 25.99
C TRP A 49 34.00 9.46 25.54
N ASP A 50 34.04 10.01 24.33
CA ASP A 50 35.15 10.83 23.84
C ASP A 50 34.82 12.33 23.99
N PRO A 51 35.50 13.07 24.90
CA PRO A 51 35.23 14.49 25.12
C PRO A 51 35.73 15.42 24.00
N GLN A 52 36.42 14.92 22.96
CA GLN A 52 36.81 15.73 21.80
C GLN A 52 35.86 15.52 20.60
N ASN A 53 35.30 14.32 20.43
CA ASN A 53 34.48 13.97 19.27
C ASN A 53 32.98 13.81 19.57
N LEU A 54 32.53 13.98 20.82
CA LEU A 54 31.15 13.75 21.29
C LEU A 54 30.61 12.31 21.07
N GLY A 55 31.47 11.39 20.63
CA GLY A 55 31.14 9.98 20.44
C GLY A 55 30.83 9.28 21.76
N ARG A 56 29.71 8.56 21.79
CA ARG A 56 29.25 7.72 22.90
C ARG A 56 29.06 6.29 22.38
N TRP A 57 29.66 5.33 23.06
CA TRP A 57 29.54 3.89 22.75
C TRP A 57 29.15 3.13 24.00
N GLU A 58 28.27 2.13 23.89
CA GLU A 58 27.75 1.40 25.05
C GLU A 58 27.92 -0.11 24.87
N ALA A 59 28.33 -0.78 25.95
CA ALA A 59 28.60 -2.22 25.95
C ALA A 59 27.99 -2.88 27.19
N ILE A 60 27.25 -3.98 26.97
CA ILE A 60 26.64 -4.78 28.03
C ILE A 60 27.63 -5.84 28.50
N VAL A 61 28.00 -5.80 29.78
CA VAL A 61 28.88 -6.76 30.44
C VAL A 61 28.06 -7.67 31.33
N ARG A 62 28.07 -8.98 31.04
CA ARG A 62 27.37 -10.01 31.83
C ARG A 62 28.38 -10.76 32.70
N PHE A 63 28.17 -10.76 34.00
CA PHE A 63 28.94 -11.56 34.97
C PHE A 63 28.13 -12.77 35.40
N LEU A 64 28.75 -13.95 35.40
CA LEU A 64 28.18 -15.20 35.90
C LEU A 64 28.90 -15.60 37.19
N VAL A 65 28.14 -15.91 38.25
CA VAL A 65 28.70 -16.27 39.55
C VAL A 65 28.90 -17.78 39.62
N ALA A 66 30.15 -18.23 39.49
CA ALA A 66 30.50 -19.64 39.64
C ALA A 66 30.43 -20.08 41.11
N GLU A 67 29.53 -21.01 41.43
CA GLU A 67 29.38 -21.60 42.76
C GLU A 67 30.60 -22.47 43.11
N LYS A 68 31.42 -22.03 44.08
CA LYS A 68 32.49 -22.85 44.64
C LYS A 68 32.00 -23.56 45.91
N SER A 69 32.03 -24.90 45.88
CA SER A 69 31.87 -25.74 47.06
C SER A 69 32.83 -25.32 48.18
N GLN A 70 32.33 -25.22 49.41
CA GLN A 70 33.10 -24.78 50.58
C GLN A 70 33.85 -25.94 51.23
N HIS A 71 35.14 -25.76 51.51
CA HIS A 71 35.79 -26.39 52.65
C HIS A 71 36.73 -25.42 53.38
N ASN A 72 36.87 -25.63 54.69
CA ASN A 72 37.38 -24.65 55.65
C ASN A 72 38.92 -24.61 55.78
N GLY A 73 39.48 -23.46 56.19
CA GLY A 73 40.87 -23.36 56.65
C GLY A 73 41.37 -21.90 56.82
N HIS A 74 41.76 -21.51 58.03
CA HIS A 74 42.13 -20.11 58.35
C HIS A 74 43.53 -19.65 57.89
N LYS A 75 43.57 -18.40 57.38
CA LYS A 75 44.49 -17.26 57.64
C LYS A 75 45.65 -17.48 58.67
N PRO A 76 46.82 -16.77 58.57
CA PRO A 76 46.87 -15.31 58.31
C PRO A 76 48.07 -14.66 57.54
N LYS A 77 47.77 -13.47 56.96
CA LYS A 77 48.57 -12.22 56.73
C LYS A 77 50.12 -12.25 56.70
N GLY A 78 50.75 -11.66 55.65
CA GLY A 78 52.22 -11.41 55.63
C GLY A 78 52.86 -10.51 54.53
N ARG A 79 52.51 -9.22 54.43
CA ARG A 79 53.37 -8.05 54.06
C ARG A 79 54.29 -8.05 52.77
N LYS A 80 53.91 -7.20 51.79
CA LYS A 80 54.71 -6.36 50.83
C LYS A 80 56.19 -6.71 50.48
N THR A 81 56.50 -6.81 49.16
CA THR A 81 57.41 -5.89 48.38
C THR A 81 57.35 -6.16 46.84
N VAL A 82 58.02 -5.31 46.03
CA VAL A 82 57.99 -5.11 44.55
C VAL A 82 59.33 -4.44 44.13
N PRO A 83 59.88 -4.46 42.88
CA PRO A 83 59.64 -5.23 41.64
C PRO A 83 60.89 -6.04 41.17
N GLY A 84 60.86 -6.61 39.94
CA GLY A 84 62.03 -7.14 39.20
C GLY A 84 61.67 -7.62 37.78
N GLU A 85 62.60 -7.57 36.81
CA GLU A 85 62.33 -7.78 35.37
C GLU A 85 62.80 -9.14 34.80
N LEU A 86 62.11 -9.57 33.74
CA LEU A 86 62.57 -10.34 32.56
C LEU A 86 63.64 -11.45 32.73
N ALA A 87 63.18 -12.70 32.64
CA ALA A 87 63.89 -13.80 31.98
C ALA A 87 62.87 -14.83 31.43
N GLN A 88 63.22 -15.52 30.34
CA GLN A 88 62.41 -16.60 29.77
C GLN A 88 62.90 -18.00 30.21
N GLN A 89 62.03 -18.98 29.95
CA GLN A 89 62.37 -20.37 29.58
C GLN A 89 62.34 -21.47 30.67
N GLN A 90 61.50 -22.47 30.39
CA GLN A 90 61.45 -23.89 30.82
C GLN A 90 62.18 -24.32 32.11
N SER A 91 61.44 -24.94 33.04
CA SER A 91 61.86 -26.19 33.69
C SER A 91 60.73 -26.89 34.47
N ASP A 92 60.90 -28.20 34.62
CA ASP A 92 59.99 -29.18 35.19
C ASP A 92 59.56 -28.89 36.64
N THR A 93 58.31 -29.23 36.98
CA THR A 93 57.76 -29.04 38.32
C THR A 93 58.17 -30.15 39.29
N LEU A 94 59.43 -30.10 39.76
CA LEU A 94 59.88 -30.94 40.88
C LEU A 94 59.06 -30.64 42.15
N LEU A 95 58.33 -31.65 42.64
CA LEU A 95 57.48 -31.53 43.81
C LEU A 95 58.29 -31.30 45.10
N PRO A 96 57.99 -30.25 45.90
CA PRO A 96 58.83 -29.85 47.02
C PRO A 96 58.66 -30.73 48.26
N TRP A 97 59.79 -31.19 48.80
CA TRP A 97 59.93 -31.87 50.08
C TRP A 97 59.52 -30.96 51.25
N ARG A 98 58.78 -31.46 52.24
CA ARG A 98 58.62 -30.79 53.54
C ARG A 98 59.00 -31.71 54.70
N GLN A 99 59.99 -31.27 55.47
CA GLN A 99 60.23 -31.79 56.82
C GLN A 99 59.16 -31.27 57.77
N HIS A 100 58.82 -32.06 58.79
CA HIS A 100 58.33 -31.55 60.07
C HIS A 100 58.92 -32.40 61.20
N GLN A 101 59.35 -31.76 62.28
CA GLN A 101 59.90 -32.44 63.45
C GLN A 101 58.78 -32.86 64.42
N ASN A 102 59.08 -33.89 65.22
CA ASN A 102 58.14 -34.55 66.12
C ASN A 102 57.81 -33.71 67.37
N ALA A 103 56.60 -33.88 67.92
CA ALA A 103 56.41 -34.21 69.35
C ALA A 103 54.94 -34.54 69.69
N ASN A 104 54.48 -35.78 69.39
CA ASN A 104 53.54 -36.54 70.24
C ASN A 104 53.16 -37.89 69.60
N GLY A 105 53.48 -38.99 70.28
CA GLY A 105 52.72 -40.25 70.23
C GLY A 105 52.50 -41.01 68.90
N LEU A 106 53.01 -40.55 67.76
CA LEU A 106 52.79 -41.21 66.46
C LEU A 106 53.48 -42.58 66.38
N ARG A 107 52.76 -43.64 66.77
CA ARG A 107 53.03 -45.00 66.29
C ARG A 107 53.00 -44.96 64.75
N ARG A 108 54.02 -45.51 64.10
CA ARG A 108 53.95 -45.82 62.66
C ARG A 108 52.79 -46.80 62.44
N GLN A 109 51.67 -46.33 61.93
CA GLN A 109 50.85 -47.20 61.08
C GLN A 109 51.69 -47.53 59.84
N LYS A 110 51.83 -48.82 59.58
CA LYS A 110 52.29 -49.32 58.28
C LYS A 110 51.26 -48.84 57.26
N ARG A 111 51.67 -48.12 56.21
CA ARG A 111 50.81 -47.98 55.03
C ARG A 111 50.70 -49.37 54.42
N ASP A 112 49.49 -49.86 54.25
CA ASP A 112 49.28 -51.11 53.54
C ASP A 112 49.65 -50.94 52.07
N TRP A 113 50.21 -52.01 51.48
CA TRP A 113 50.63 -52.00 50.08
C TRP A 113 49.42 -52.21 49.19
N VAL A 114 49.02 -51.17 48.47
CA VAL A 114 48.01 -51.26 47.41
C VAL A 114 48.61 -52.07 46.25
N ILE A 115 47.85 -53.01 45.70
CA ILE A 115 48.25 -53.75 44.50
C ILE A 115 48.27 -52.77 43.31
N PRO A 116 49.36 -52.70 42.51
CA PRO A 116 49.39 -51.86 41.32
C PRO A 116 48.24 -52.21 40.36
N PRO A 117 47.65 -51.22 39.66
CA PRO A 117 46.59 -51.49 38.72
C PRO A 117 47.05 -52.40 37.58
N ILE A 118 46.11 -53.21 37.08
CA ILE A 118 46.35 -54.17 36.01
C ILE A 118 45.88 -53.52 34.71
N ASN A 119 46.83 -53.11 33.87
CA ASN A 119 46.52 -52.51 32.58
C ASN A 119 46.51 -53.61 31.50
N VAL A 120 45.42 -53.73 30.74
CA VAL A 120 45.24 -54.79 29.73
C VAL A 120 44.75 -54.16 28.43
N PRO A 121 45.42 -54.31 27.28
CA PRO A 121 44.92 -53.79 26.02
C PRO A 121 43.63 -54.49 25.62
N GLU A 122 42.70 -53.73 25.07
CA GLU A 122 41.51 -54.26 24.42
C GLU A 122 41.82 -55.02 23.13
N ASN A 123 40.79 -55.62 22.53
CA ASN A 123 40.89 -56.35 21.27
C ASN A 123 42.00 -57.42 21.22
N SER A 124 42.43 -57.91 22.40
CA SER A 124 43.48 -58.90 22.55
C SER A 124 43.14 -60.17 21.76
N ARG A 125 44.06 -60.60 20.90
CA ARG A 125 43.88 -61.76 20.01
C ARG A 125 44.10 -63.12 20.70
N GLY A 126 44.24 -63.12 22.03
CA GLY A 126 44.42 -64.32 22.83
C GLY A 126 45.83 -64.96 22.70
N PRO A 127 45.98 -66.26 22.99
CA PRO A 127 44.92 -67.22 23.34
C PRO A 127 44.31 -66.97 24.73
N PHE A 128 43.00 -67.21 24.85
CA PHE A 128 42.27 -67.15 26.11
C PHE A 128 42.13 -68.56 26.74
N PRO A 129 42.06 -68.69 28.07
CA PRO A 129 42.15 -67.63 29.08
C PRO A 129 43.59 -67.09 29.24
N GLN A 130 43.74 -65.77 29.12
CA GLN A 130 45.03 -65.08 29.14
C GLN A 130 45.38 -64.70 30.59
N GLN A 131 46.52 -65.19 31.09
CA GLN A 131 46.94 -64.93 32.47
C GLN A 131 47.39 -63.48 32.66
N LEU A 132 46.78 -62.77 33.61
CA LEU A 132 47.09 -61.39 33.95
C LEU A 132 48.17 -61.30 35.05
N VAL A 133 47.81 -61.73 36.26
CA VAL A 133 48.64 -61.61 37.47
C VAL A 133 48.54 -62.86 38.34
N ARG A 134 49.34 -62.94 39.40
CA ARG A 134 49.21 -63.97 40.45
C ARG A 134 49.16 -63.32 41.82
N ILE A 135 48.02 -63.44 42.49
CA ILE A 135 47.78 -62.94 43.84
C ILE A 135 48.07 -64.08 44.82
N ARG A 136 48.68 -63.77 45.97
CA ARG A 136 48.93 -64.74 47.05
C ARG A 136 49.06 -64.03 48.39
N SER A 137 48.70 -64.72 49.46
CA SER A 137 49.03 -64.34 50.84
C SER A 137 50.39 -64.95 51.20
N ASP A 138 51.16 -64.31 52.09
CA ASP A 138 52.42 -64.86 52.61
C ASP A 138 52.21 -66.01 53.61
N LYS A 139 50.99 -66.18 54.12
CA LYS A 139 50.51 -67.32 54.94
C LYS A 139 50.28 -68.60 54.12
N ASP A 140 50.40 -68.53 52.78
CA ASP A 140 50.26 -69.69 51.87
C ASP A 140 51.31 -70.81 52.07
N LYS A 141 52.30 -70.56 52.92
CA LYS A 141 53.34 -71.51 53.35
C LYS A 141 52.93 -72.38 54.55
N GLU A 142 51.98 -71.91 55.36
CA GLU A 142 51.60 -72.52 56.63
C GLU A 142 50.17 -73.07 56.62
N ILE A 143 49.29 -72.46 55.81
CA ILE A 143 47.87 -72.83 55.69
C ILE A 143 47.53 -73.02 54.21
N HIS A 144 46.75 -74.06 53.88
CA HIS A 144 46.15 -74.18 52.56
C HIS A 144 45.04 -73.13 52.38
N ILE A 145 45.34 -72.13 51.56
CA ILE A 145 44.44 -71.00 51.25
C ILE A 145 43.71 -71.27 49.93
N ARG A 146 42.44 -70.89 49.88
CA ARG A 146 41.63 -70.79 48.66
C ARG A 146 41.45 -69.32 48.29
N TYR A 147 41.65 -69.00 47.01
CA TYR A 147 41.45 -67.66 46.45
C TYR A 147 40.11 -67.53 45.72
N SER A 148 39.52 -66.34 45.75
CA SER A 148 38.35 -65.97 44.93
C SER A 148 38.34 -64.46 44.62
N ILE A 149 37.59 -64.06 43.59
CA ILE A 149 37.38 -62.66 43.21
C ILE A 149 35.87 -62.36 43.15
N THR A 150 35.50 -61.14 43.53
CA THR A 150 34.11 -60.62 43.48
C THR A 150 34.11 -59.20 42.96
N GLY A 151 33.13 -58.85 42.14
CA GLY A 151 32.92 -57.53 41.55
C GLY A 151 32.42 -57.64 40.10
N VAL A 152 32.22 -56.48 39.50
CA VAL A 152 31.89 -56.31 38.07
C VAL A 152 32.98 -56.94 37.21
N GLY A 153 32.61 -57.84 36.29
CA GLY A 153 33.58 -58.65 35.54
C GLY A 153 33.82 -60.06 36.12
N ALA A 154 33.32 -60.37 37.32
CA ALA A 154 33.48 -61.67 37.97
C ALA A 154 32.11 -62.29 38.33
N ASP A 155 31.56 -61.95 39.51
CA ASP A 155 30.25 -62.40 40.01
C ASP A 155 29.12 -61.39 39.75
N GLN A 156 29.43 -60.21 39.20
CA GLN A 156 28.46 -59.18 38.80
C GLN A 156 28.61 -58.83 37.31
N PRO A 157 27.52 -58.46 36.61
CA PRO A 157 27.55 -58.16 35.18
C PRO A 157 28.61 -57.13 34.73
N PRO A 158 29.27 -57.36 33.57
CA PRO A 158 29.28 -58.59 32.79
C PRO A 158 29.98 -59.72 33.57
N MET A 159 29.36 -60.90 33.65
CA MET A 159 29.91 -62.02 34.41
C MET A 159 31.03 -62.74 33.65
N GLU A 160 31.85 -63.51 34.37
CA GLU A 160 32.88 -64.41 33.83
C GLU A 160 34.01 -63.77 32.98
N VAL A 161 34.10 -62.44 32.86
CA VAL A 161 35.20 -61.75 32.14
C VAL A 161 36.56 -62.05 32.76
N PHE A 162 36.61 -62.13 34.09
CA PHE A 162 37.80 -62.50 34.86
C PHE A 162 37.54 -63.75 35.69
N SER A 163 38.55 -64.62 35.75
CA SER A 163 38.57 -65.81 36.60
C SER A 163 39.85 -65.83 37.44
N ILE A 164 39.82 -66.54 38.57
CA ILE A 164 41.01 -66.81 39.38
C ILE A 164 41.10 -68.30 39.68
N ASP A 165 42.28 -68.89 39.52
CA ASP A 165 42.57 -70.25 39.96
C ASP A 165 42.50 -70.27 41.50
N PRO A 166 41.55 -71.03 42.10
CA PRO A 166 41.32 -71.01 43.53
C PRO A 166 42.46 -71.63 44.34
N VAL A 167 43.39 -72.36 43.73
CA VAL A 167 44.54 -73.00 44.39
C VAL A 167 45.84 -72.24 44.11
N SER A 168 46.12 -71.87 42.85
CA SER A 168 47.38 -71.19 42.54
C SER A 168 47.32 -69.66 42.70
N GLY A 169 46.13 -69.05 42.73
CA GLY A 169 45.96 -67.59 42.82
C GLY A 169 46.28 -66.84 41.53
N ARG A 170 46.46 -67.56 40.40
CA ARG A 170 46.63 -66.97 39.07
C ARG A 170 45.28 -66.42 38.59
N MET A 171 45.27 -65.17 38.16
CA MET A 171 44.10 -64.50 37.59
C MET A 171 44.20 -64.45 36.07
N TYR A 172 43.09 -64.64 35.38
CA TYR A 172 43.01 -64.69 33.92
C TYR A 172 41.83 -63.85 33.42
N VAL A 173 41.99 -63.24 32.24
CA VAL A 173 40.88 -62.74 31.43
C VAL A 173 40.42 -63.83 30.45
N THR A 174 39.11 -63.99 30.25
CA THR A 174 38.51 -65.14 29.55
C THR A 174 38.11 -64.87 28.10
N ARG A 175 37.94 -63.60 27.73
CA ARG A 175 37.45 -63.10 26.44
C ARG A 175 38.18 -61.78 26.09
N PRO A 176 38.18 -61.32 24.83
CA PRO A 176 38.60 -59.95 24.53
C PRO A 176 37.73 -58.95 25.29
N MET A 177 38.30 -57.78 25.55
CA MET A 177 37.63 -56.63 26.14
C MET A 177 37.59 -55.51 25.12
N ASP A 178 36.75 -54.54 25.41
CA ASP A 178 36.31 -53.39 24.61
C ASP A 178 36.20 -52.23 25.62
N ARG A 179 36.86 -51.11 25.33
CA ARG A 179 37.03 -49.98 26.24
C ARG A 179 35.85 -49.00 26.14
N GLU A 180 35.20 -48.92 24.98
CA GLU A 180 33.98 -48.15 24.71
C GLU A 180 32.79 -48.75 25.46
N GLU A 181 32.67 -50.09 25.51
CA GLU A 181 31.80 -50.81 26.43
C GLU A 181 32.25 -50.54 27.87
N ARG A 182 33.54 -50.71 28.18
CA ARG A 182 34.02 -50.62 29.57
C ARG A 182 35.53 -50.39 29.79
N ALA A 183 35.93 -49.12 29.87
CA ALA A 183 37.29 -48.69 30.21
C ALA A 183 37.87 -49.20 31.56
N SER A 184 37.04 -49.59 32.54
CA SER A 184 37.58 -50.12 33.82
C SER A 184 36.68 -51.09 34.60
N TYR A 185 37.35 -51.93 35.39
CA TYR A 185 36.74 -52.91 36.29
C TYR A 185 37.35 -52.78 37.69
N HIS A 186 36.49 -52.85 38.72
CA HIS A 186 36.87 -52.86 40.13
C HIS A 186 36.44 -54.20 40.74
N LEU A 187 37.43 -55.03 41.05
CA LEU A 187 37.25 -56.31 41.73
C LEU A 187 37.82 -56.25 43.15
N ARG A 188 37.40 -57.20 43.99
CA ARG A 188 38.05 -57.50 45.28
C ARG A 188 38.46 -58.96 45.32
N ALA A 189 39.72 -59.22 45.64
CA ALA A 189 40.24 -60.55 45.88
C ALA A 189 40.10 -60.93 47.36
N HIS A 190 39.77 -62.20 47.60
CA HIS A 190 39.62 -62.78 48.94
C HIS A 190 40.56 -63.97 49.09
N ALA A 191 41.01 -64.21 50.32
CA ALA A 191 41.83 -65.36 50.71
C ALA A 191 41.19 -66.00 51.95
N VAL A 192 40.76 -67.25 51.84
CA VAL A 192 40.12 -68.02 52.92
C VAL A 192 40.86 -69.33 53.19
N ASP A 193 40.75 -69.90 54.39
CA ASP A 193 41.27 -71.24 54.68
C ASP A 193 40.34 -72.33 54.12
N MET A 194 40.76 -73.59 54.22
CA MET A 194 39.92 -74.74 53.83
C MET A 194 38.62 -74.91 54.65
N ASN A 195 38.46 -74.16 55.76
CA ASN A 195 37.26 -74.15 56.60
C ASN A 195 36.33 -72.96 56.29
N GLY A 196 36.72 -72.05 55.37
CA GLY A 196 35.97 -70.84 55.00
C GLY A 196 36.27 -69.59 55.84
N ASN A 197 37.22 -69.65 56.78
CA ASN A 197 37.63 -68.49 57.57
C ASN A 197 38.46 -67.52 56.71
N LYS A 198 38.28 -66.21 56.89
CA LYS A 198 39.07 -65.18 56.19
C LYS A 198 40.50 -65.16 56.74
N VAL A 199 41.47 -65.42 55.87
CA VAL A 199 42.91 -65.46 56.19
C VAL A 199 43.56 -64.09 55.96
N GLU A 200 43.05 -63.33 54.98
CA GLU A 200 43.33 -61.91 54.80
C GLU A 200 42.04 -61.09 54.76
N ASN A 201 42.17 -59.77 54.95
CA ASN A 201 41.13 -58.83 54.55
C ASN A 201 41.00 -58.82 53.00
N PRO A 202 39.80 -58.63 52.44
CA PRO A 202 39.64 -58.48 50.99
C PRO A 202 40.42 -57.27 50.49
N ILE A 203 41.07 -57.40 49.33
CA ILE A 203 41.91 -56.35 48.74
C ILE A 203 41.39 -55.93 47.37
N ASP A 204 41.35 -54.63 47.12
CA ASP A 204 40.89 -54.05 45.87
C ASP A 204 41.88 -54.30 44.73
N LEU A 205 41.33 -54.59 43.55
CA LEU A 205 42.02 -54.72 42.27
C LEU A 205 41.36 -53.74 41.29
N TYR A 206 42.16 -52.84 40.74
CA TYR A 206 41.75 -51.96 39.66
C TYR A 206 42.32 -52.50 38.36
N ILE A 207 41.46 -52.72 37.38
CA ILE A 207 41.82 -53.17 36.03
C ILE A 207 41.43 -52.05 35.08
N TYR A 208 42.40 -51.53 34.34
CA TYR A 208 42.16 -50.54 33.29
C TYR A 208 42.31 -51.23 31.94
N VAL A 209 41.32 -51.05 31.08
CA VAL A 209 41.43 -51.42 29.67
C VAL A 209 42.29 -50.33 29.01
N ILE A 210 43.34 -50.72 28.30
CA ILE A 210 44.18 -49.79 27.54
C ILE A 210 43.57 -49.61 26.16
N ASP A 211 43.31 -48.34 25.87
CA ASP A 211 42.85 -47.78 24.61
C ASP A 211 43.69 -48.24 23.39
N MET A 212 43.01 -48.66 22.33
CA MET A 212 43.58 -49.04 21.04
C MET A 212 42.80 -48.36 19.91
N ASN A 213 43.48 -47.94 18.83
CA ASN A 213 42.83 -47.25 17.72
C ASN A 213 42.07 -48.23 16.79
N ASP A 214 40.86 -48.63 17.17
CA ASP A 214 39.98 -49.44 16.32
C ASP A 214 38.65 -48.77 15.93
N ASN A 215 38.27 -47.67 16.60
CA ASN A 215 37.31 -46.72 16.04
C ASN A 215 38.01 -45.71 15.11
N ARG A 216 37.19 -44.90 14.42
CA ARG A 216 37.64 -43.86 13.49
C ARG A 216 36.79 -42.60 13.69
N PRO A 217 37.25 -41.41 13.23
CA PRO A 217 36.46 -40.20 13.39
C PRO A 217 35.17 -40.27 12.57
N GLU A 218 34.01 -40.04 13.20
CA GLU A 218 32.72 -39.91 12.49
C GLU A 218 32.23 -38.46 12.54
N PHE A 219 31.91 -37.90 11.37
CA PHE A 219 31.36 -36.54 11.27
C PHE A 219 29.92 -36.50 11.78
N ILE A 220 29.57 -35.43 12.52
CA ILE A 220 28.21 -35.22 13.03
C ILE A 220 27.18 -35.16 11.88
N ASN A 221 27.57 -34.57 10.74
CA ASN A 221 26.79 -34.57 9.51
C ASN A 221 27.66 -35.04 8.33
N GLN A 222 27.08 -35.76 7.38
CA GLN A 222 27.77 -36.12 6.12
C GLN A 222 27.85 -34.93 5.15
N VAL A 223 26.94 -33.95 5.29
CA VAL A 223 26.92 -32.69 4.55
C VAL A 223 26.78 -31.51 5.52
N TYR A 224 27.63 -30.51 5.36
CA TYR A 224 27.55 -29.21 6.03
C TYR A 224 27.25 -28.13 5.01
N ASN A 225 26.32 -27.23 5.34
CA ASN A 225 26.00 -26.06 4.51
C ASN A 225 26.41 -24.80 5.25
N GLY A 226 26.98 -23.83 4.52
CA GLY A 226 27.21 -22.48 5.03
C GLY A 226 27.48 -21.49 3.91
N SER A 227 27.70 -20.24 4.26
CA SER A 227 27.81 -19.13 3.30
C SER A 227 28.94 -18.17 3.63
N VAL A 228 29.39 -17.42 2.62
CA VAL A 228 30.40 -16.37 2.75
C VAL A 228 30.12 -15.28 1.73
N ASP A 229 30.12 -14.03 2.17
CA ASP A 229 29.87 -12.87 1.29
C ASP A 229 31.01 -12.74 0.27
N GLU A 230 30.69 -12.38 -0.97
CA GLU A 230 31.70 -12.08 -1.97
C GLU A 230 32.52 -10.83 -1.64
N GLY A 231 33.67 -10.68 -2.32
CA GLY A 231 34.68 -9.69 -1.93
C GLY A 231 35.29 -9.92 -0.53
N SER A 232 34.88 -10.98 0.20
CA SER A 232 35.40 -11.32 1.53
C SER A 232 36.93 -11.38 1.54
N LYS A 233 37.50 -10.72 2.55
CA LYS A 233 38.95 -10.65 2.75
C LYS A 233 39.48 -12.01 3.21
N PRO A 234 40.73 -12.38 2.86
CA PRO A 234 41.40 -13.54 3.45
C PRO A 234 41.38 -13.48 4.98
N GLY A 235 41.01 -14.60 5.62
CA GLY A 235 40.81 -14.71 7.06
C GLY A 235 39.35 -14.55 7.53
N THR A 236 38.39 -14.33 6.63
CA THR A 236 36.95 -14.41 6.97
C THR A 236 36.57 -15.84 7.35
N TYR A 237 35.92 -16.01 8.50
CA TYR A 237 35.33 -17.29 8.93
C TYR A 237 34.08 -17.62 8.10
N VAL A 238 33.91 -18.90 7.76
CA VAL A 238 32.81 -19.41 6.93
C VAL A 238 31.90 -20.36 7.72
N MET A 239 32.46 -21.45 8.25
CA MET A 239 31.74 -22.46 9.03
C MET A 239 32.71 -23.31 9.85
N THR A 240 32.21 -24.08 10.81
CA THR A 240 32.97 -25.13 11.51
C THR A 240 32.41 -26.50 11.11
N VAL A 241 33.27 -27.46 10.76
CA VAL A 241 32.92 -28.88 10.65
C VAL A 241 33.41 -29.64 11.87
N THR A 242 32.76 -30.75 12.24
CA THR A 242 33.10 -31.47 13.48
C THR A 242 32.90 -32.97 13.33
N ALA A 243 33.96 -33.72 13.63
CA ALA A 243 33.94 -35.16 13.82
C ALA A 243 34.23 -35.51 15.28
N ASN A 244 33.71 -36.65 15.72
CA ASN A 244 33.94 -37.20 17.04
C ASN A 244 34.55 -38.61 16.88
N ASP A 245 35.54 -38.92 17.70
CA ASP A 245 36.03 -40.29 17.85
C ASP A 245 35.49 -40.94 19.13
N ALA A 246 35.41 -42.27 19.15
CA ALA A 246 34.99 -43.01 20.34
C ALA A 246 36.17 -43.30 21.28
N ASP A 247 37.38 -43.43 20.75
CA ASP A 247 38.63 -43.74 21.46
C ASP A 247 39.00 -42.67 22.52
N ASP A 248 40.04 -42.89 23.33
CA ASP A 248 40.46 -41.97 24.40
C ASP A 248 41.00 -40.65 23.81
N SER A 249 40.15 -39.64 23.80
CA SER A 249 40.44 -38.23 23.47
C SER A 249 41.57 -37.58 24.28
N THR A 250 42.09 -38.21 25.34
CA THR A 250 43.31 -37.79 26.04
C THR A 250 44.59 -38.42 25.48
N THR A 251 44.47 -39.34 24.53
CA THR A 251 45.57 -40.00 23.81
C THR A 251 45.54 -39.63 22.31
N ALA A 252 46.54 -40.06 21.55
CA ALA A 252 46.58 -39.83 20.11
C ALA A 252 45.39 -40.46 19.36
N ASN A 253 44.84 -41.57 19.87
CA ASN A 253 43.76 -42.32 19.24
C ASN A 253 42.50 -41.45 19.11
N GLY A 254 42.01 -40.85 20.20
CA GLY A 254 40.87 -39.92 20.13
C GLY A 254 41.20 -38.50 19.65
N MET A 255 42.45 -38.20 19.23
CA MET A 255 42.88 -36.86 18.81
C MET A 255 42.75 -36.63 17.30
N VAL A 256 41.53 -36.30 16.90
CA VAL A 256 41.16 -35.93 15.52
C VAL A 256 41.87 -34.66 15.05
N ARG A 257 42.35 -34.66 13.79
CA ARG A 257 42.74 -33.48 13.02
C ARG A 257 41.98 -33.36 11.71
N TYR A 258 41.73 -32.12 11.29
CA TYR A 258 40.99 -31.80 10.07
C TYR A 258 41.89 -31.33 8.91
N ARG A 259 41.51 -31.66 7.68
CA ARG A 259 42.11 -31.10 6.45
C ARG A 259 41.09 -31.01 5.30
N ILE A 260 41.32 -30.12 4.34
CA ILE A 260 40.63 -30.12 3.05
C ILE A 260 41.35 -31.10 2.12
N VAL A 261 40.60 -31.92 1.39
CA VAL A 261 41.11 -32.89 0.40
C VAL A 261 41.01 -32.32 -1.01
N THR A 262 39.85 -31.75 -1.35
CA THR A 262 39.57 -31.13 -2.66
C THR A 262 38.58 -29.98 -2.52
N GLN A 263 38.70 -29.00 -3.42
CA GLN A 263 37.75 -27.92 -3.64
C GLN A 263 37.33 -27.95 -5.13
N THR A 264 36.02 -27.84 -5.37
CA THR A 264 35.44 -27.71 -6.71
C THR A 264 34.49 -26.50 -6.74
N PRO A 265 34.63 -25.55 -7.69
CA PRO A 265 35.65 -25.47 -8.72
C PRO A 265 37.05 -25.08 -8.17
N GLN A 266 38.07 -25.24 -9.02
CA GLN A 266 39.46 -24.82 -8.79
C GLN A 266 39.76 -23.38 -9.27
N SER A 267 38.72 -22.65 -9.70
CA SER A 267 38.80 -21.27 -10.18
C SER A 267 38.07 -20.36 -9.18
N PRO A 268 38.59 -19.15 -8.86
CA PRO A 268 39.81 -18.55 -9.42
C PRO A 268 41.11 -19.02 -8.74
N SER A 269 41.04 -19.70 -7.59
CA SER A 269 42.18 -20.35 -6.92
C SER A 269 41.85 -21.79 -6.58
N GLN A 270 42.85 -22.68 -6.70
CA GLN A 270 42.79 -24.06 -6.23
C GLN A 270 42.55 -24.15 -4.71
N ASN A 271 42.97 -23.13 -3.97
CA ASN A 271 42.73 -22.96 -2.54
C ASN A 271 42.08 -21.58 -2.32
N MET A 272 40.73 -21.52 -2.30
CA MET A 272 39.98 -20.36 -1.81
C MET A 272 39.81 -20.43 -0.29
N PHE A 273 39.74 -21.64 0.27
CA PHE A 273 39.53 -21.92 1.68
C PHE A 273 40.70 -22.70 2.30
N THR A 274 40.87 -22.57 3.62
CA THR A 274 41.64 -23.49 4.46
C THR A 274 40.80 -23.92 5.65
N ILE A 275 41.24 -24.94 6.37
CA ILE A 275 40.60 -25.42 7.60
C ILE A 275 41.61 -25.43 8.75
N ASN A 276 41.18 -25.01 9.94
CA ASN A 276 41.97 -25.17 11.16
C ASN A 276 41.99 -26.65 11.55
N SER A 277 43.19 -27.24 11.60
CA SER A 277 43.37 -28.66 11.90
C SER A 277 42.87 -29.10 13.28
N GLU A 278 42.69 -28.19 14.24
CA GLU A 278 42.25 -28.51 15.61
C GLU A 278 40.76 -28.27 15.83
N THR A 279 40.24 -27.13 15.36
CA THR A 279 38.85 -26.73 15.62
C THR A 279 37.87 -27.13 14.52
N GLY A 280 38.36 -27.42 13.30
CA GLY A 280 37.51 -27.65 12.14
C GLY A 280 36.95 -26.37 11.50
N ASP A 281 37.42 -25.20 11.93
CA ASP A 281 36.99 -23.90 11.36
C ASP A 281 37.50 -23.71 9.93
N ILE A 282 36.58 -23.57 8.98
CA ILE A 282 36.86 -23.23 7.58
C ILE A 282 36.90 -21.70 7.45
N VAL A 283 37.99 -21.18 6.88
CA VAL A 283 38.21 -19.75 6.67
C VAL A 283 38.72 -19.47 5.24
N THR A 284 38.47 -18.28 4.72
CA THR A 284 38.99 -17.84 3.41
C THR A 284 40.50 -17.63 3.45
N VAL A 285 41.21 -17.89 2.35
CA VAL A 285 42.66 -17.64 2.21
C VAL A 285 43.05 -16.90 0.92
N ALA A 286 42.21 -16.93 -0.11
CA ALA A 286 42.37 -16.14 -1.33
C ALA A 286 41.25 -15.10 -1.46
N ALA A 287 41.56 -13.97 -2.12
CA ALA A 287 40.56 -13.03 -2.59
C ALA A 287 39.99 -13.48 -3.95
N GLY A 288 38.86 -12.91 -4.37
CA GLY A 288 38.15 -13.31 -5.60
C GLY A 288 37.03 -14.33 -5.37
N LEU A 289 36.41 -14.32 -4.18
CA LEU A 289 35.02 -14.78 -4.07
C LEU A 289 34.16 -13.75 -4.82
N ASP A 290 33.35 -14.25 -5.75
CA ASP A 290 32.80 -13.54 -6.90
C ASP A 290 31.63 -14.40 -7.41
N ARG A 291 30.40 -13.97 -7.11
CA ARG A 291 29.17 -14.77 -7.22
C ARG A 291 28.76 -14.93 -8.68
N GLU A 292 28.94 -13.89 -9.49
CA GLU A 292 28.65 -13.86 -10.93
C GLU A 292 29.48 -14.90 -11.69
N LYS A 293 30.69 -15.22 -11.21
CA LYS A 293 31.54 -16.28 -11.76
C LYS A 293 31.34 -17.63 -11.05
N VAL A 294 31.26 -17.66 -9.72
CA VAL A 294 31.16 -18.90 -8.92
C VAL A 294 30.25 -18.72 -7.71
N GLN A 295 28.96 -19.03 -7.89
CA GLN A 295 27.94 -18.96 -6.84
C GLN A 295 28.12 -19.99 -5.70
N GLN A 296 28.86 -21.08 -5.92
CA GLN A 296 29.00 -22.16 -4.94
C GLN A 296 30.31 -22.94 -5.10
N TYR A 297 30.88 -23.36 -3.96
CA TYR A 297 32.01 -24.27 -3.87
C TYR A 297 31.62 -25.54 -3.09
N ILE A 298 32.08 -26.69 -3.57
CA ILE A 298 31.97 -27.98 -2.89
C ILE A 298 33.37 -28.35 -2.38
N VAL A 299 33.51 -28.48 -1.07
CA VAL A 299 34.78 -28.74 -0.37
C VAL A 299 34.67 -30.09 0.34
N ILE A 300 35.55 -31.04 -0.02
CA ILE A 300 35.64 -32.32 0.70
C ILE A 300 36.60 -32.14 1.88
N VAL A 301 36.09 -32.30 3.10
CA VAL A 301 36.87 -32.30 4.33
C VAL A 301 37.15 -33.73 4.78
N GLN A 302 38.32 -33.95 5.38
CA GLN A 302 38.71 -35.20 5.99
C GLN A 302 39.06 -34.99 7.46
N ALA A 303 38.52 -35.85 8.31
CA ALA A 303 38.95 -36.03 9.68
C ALA A 303 39.86 -37.26 9.74
N THR A 304 40.93 -37.19 10.51
CA THR A 304 41.88 -38.29 10.73
C THR A 304 42.31 -38.26 12.20
N ASP A 305 42.31 -39.41 12.86
CA ASP A 305 42.82 -39.58 14.23
C ASP A 305 44.37 -39.50 14.28
N MET A 306 45.01 -39.94 15.38
CA MET A 306 46.47 -40.05 15.50
C MET A 306 47.21 -38.73 15.22
N GLU A 307 46.66 -37.61 15.69
CA GLU A 307 47.11 -36.24 15.37
C GLU A 307 47.20 -35.96 13.84
N GLY A 308 46.37 -36.63 13.03
CA GLY A 308 46.32 -36.50 11.57
C GLY A 308 47.29 -37.41 10.81
N ASN A 309 47.85 -38.45 11.44
CA ASN A 309 48.92 -39.26 10.86
C ASN A 309 48.43 -40.31 9.85
N LEU A 310 48.39 -39.91 8.58
CA LEU A 310 47.93 -40.68 7.40
C LEU A 310 48.53 -42.08 7.19
N ASN A 311 49.59 -42.48 7.91
CA ASN A 311 50.22 -43.81 7.77
C ASN A 311 49.71 -44.85 8.78
N TYR A 312 49.14 -44.39 9.89
CA TYR A 312 48.73 -45.25 11.01
C TYR A 312 47.29 -44.97 11.47
N GLY A 313 46.83 -43.74 11.26
CA GLY A 313 45.51 -43.30 11.69
C GLY A 313 44.39 -43.63 10.72
N LEU A 314 43.20 -43.83 11.26
CA LEU A 314 41.97 -44.03 10.50
C LEU A 314 41.36 -42.67 10.16
N SER A 315 40.57 -42.64 9.09
CA SER A 315 40.06 -41.39 8.55
C SER A 315 38.73 -41.55 7.82
N ASN A 316 38.02 -40.43 7.72
CA ASN A 316 36.66 -40.34 7.20
C ASN A 316 36.46 -38.97 6.55
N THR A 317 35.43 -38.82 5.72
CA THR A 317 35.22 -37.61 4.91
C THR A 317 33.78 -37.13 4.94
N ALA A 318 33.59 -35.81 4.99
CA ALA A 318 32.30 -35.15 4.82
C ALA A 318 32.39 -34.07 3.73
N THR A 319 31.22 -33.61 3.26
CA THR A 319 31.13 -32.54 2.24
C THR A 319 30.71 -31.24 2.89
N ALA A 320 31.46 -30.16 2.68
CA ALA A 320 31.06 -28.80 3.00
C ALA A 320 30.64 -28.07 1.71
N ILE A 321 29.38 -27.65 1.65
CA ILE A 321 28.82 -26.86 0.55
C ILE A 321 28.82 -25.39 0.98
N ILE A 322 29.56 -24.57 0.24
CA ILE A 322 29.82 -23.17 0.55
C ILE A 322 29.16 -22.32 -0.53
N THR A 323 28.03 -21.68 -0.21
CA THR A 323 27.35 -20.75 -1.12
C THR A 323 27.94 -19.35 -0.96
N VAL A 324 28.24 -18.68 -2.07
CA VAL A 324 28.68 -17.29 -2.06
C VAL A 324 27.46 -16.38 -1.94
N THR A 325 27.44 -15.47 -0.96
CA THR A 325 26.34 -14.52 -0.74
C THR A 325 26.56 -13.19 -1.44
N ASP A 326 25.44 -12.67 -1.99
CA ASP A 326 25.32 -11.52 -2.88
C ASP A 326 25.64 -10.18 -2.21
N VAL A 327 26.56 -9.41 -2.82
CA VAL A 327 26.94 -8.05 -2.38
C VAL A 327 26.86 -7.11 -3.58
N ASN A 328 26.30 -5.91 -3.41
CA ASN A 328 26.20 -4.94 -4.50
C ASN A 328 27.58 -4.49 -5.01
N ASP A 329 28.06 -5.11 -6.08
CA ASP A 329 29.37 -4.86 -6.68
C ASP A 329 29.27 -4.51 -8.19
N ASN A 330 28.14 -4.83 -8.85
CA ASN A 330 27.86 -4.46 -10.23
C ASN A 330 26.81 -3.32 -10.30
N PRO A 331 27.21 -2.05 -10.51
CA PRO A 331 26.23 -0.97 -10.67
C PRO A 331 25.36 -1.16 -11.93
N PRO A 332 24.08 -0.76 -11.90
CA PRO A 332 23.15 -0.97 -12.99
C PRO A 332 23.53 -0.09 -14.17
N GLU A 333 23.56 -0.68 -15.36
CA GLU A 333 23.95 -0.03 -16.60
C GLU A 333 22.77 0.04 -17.58
N PHE A 334 22.46 1.23 -18.11
CA PHE A 334 21.50 1.36 -19.19
C PHE A 334 22.00 0.64 -20.45
N THR A 335 21.10 -0.12 -21.08
CA THR A 335 21.37 -0.85 -22.34
C THR A 335 21.69 0.08 -23.52
N THR A 336 21.15 1.30 -23.52
CA THR A 336 21.53 2.39 -24.43
C THR A 336 21.84 3.66 -23.65
N SER A 337 22.68 4.54 -24.21
CA SER A 337 22.99 5.85 -23.63
C SER A 337 21.89 6.90 -23.83
N THR A 338 20.95 6.63 -24.73
CA THR A 338 19.85 7.53 -25.09
C THR A 338 18.56 6.76 -25.36
N TYR A 339 17.45 7.28 -24.85
CA TYR A 339 16.08 6.82 -25.12
C TYR A 339 15.27 7.96 -25.76
N SER A 340 14.23 7.60 -26.49
CA SER A 340 13.29 8.54 -27.10
C SER A 340 11.85 8.11 -26.82
N GLY A 341 10.98 9.07 -26.54
CA GLY A 341 9.55 8.85 -26.34
C GLY A 341 8.72 10.00 -26.91
N GLU A 342 7.45 9.72 -27.18
CA GLU A 342 6.49 10.70 -27.69
C GLU A 342 5.31 10.80 -26.73
N VAL A 343 4.82 12.03 -26.50
CA VAL A 343 3.65 12.26 -25.67
C VAL A 343 2.74 13.34 -26.26
N PRO A 344 1.45 13.08 -26.47
CA PRO A 344 0.49 14.14 -26.76
C PRO A 344 0.29 15.02 -25.54
N GLU A 345 0.16 16.31 -25.77
CA GLU A 345 -0.06 17.29 -24.72
C GLU A 345 -1.42 17.13 -24.02
N ASN A 346 -1.61 17.87 -22.93
CA ASN A 346 -2.79 17.78 -22.06
C ASN A 346 -3.09 16.37 -21.48
N ARG A 347 -2.17 15.40 -21.64
CA ARG A 347 -2.25 14.07 -21.03
C ARG A 347 -1.49 13.98 -19.71
N VAL A 348 -1.98 13.11 -18.84
CA VAL A 348 -1.38 12.67 -17.58
C VAL A 348 -1.51 11.16 -17.45
N GLU A 349 -0.68 10.57 -16.58
CA GLU A 349 -0.59 9.13 -16.27
C GLU A 349 -0.20 8.21 -17.46
N VAL A 350 0.21 8.80 -18.58
CA VAL A 350 0.73 8.08 -19.76
C VAL A 350 2.21 7.70 -19.56
N VAL A 351 2.56 6.46 -19.91
CA VAL A 351 3.95 5.98 -20.05
C VAL A 351 4.52 6.47 -21.38
N VAL A 352 5.66 7.16 -21.33
CA VAL A 352 6.29 7.85 -22.47
C VAL A 352 7.50 7.07 -23.02
N ALA A 353 8.26 6.42 -22.14
CA ALA A 353 9.40 5.59 -22.50
C ALA A 353 9.69 4.56 -21.39
N ASN A 354 10.13 3.36 -21.78
CA ASN A 354 10.71 2.38 -20.86
C ASN A 354 12.23 2.47 -20.93
N LEU A 355 12.89 2.50 -19.77
CA LEU A 355 14.34 2.56 -19.64
C LEU A 355 14.87 1.19 -19.22
N THR A 356 15.55 0.50 -20.14
CA THR A 356 16.05 -0.87 -19.97
C THR A 356 17.47 -0.89 -19.41
N VAL A 357 17.65 -1.48 -18.23
CA VAL A 357 18.96 -1.65 -17.57
C VAL A 357 19.37 -3.12 -17.55
N MET A 358 20.68 -3.36 -17.47
CA MET A 358 21.23 -4.62 -17.02
C MET A 358 22.02 -4.41 -15.74
N ASP A 359 21.79 -5.33 -14.81
CA ASP A 359 22.47 -5.46 -13.54
C ASP A 359 22.83 -6.96 -13.39
N ARG A 360 23.95 -7.27 -12.73
CA ARG A 360 24.50 -8.64 -12.66
C ARG A 360 24.37 -9.27 -11.30
N ASP A 361 24.08 -8.49 -10.27
CA ASP A 361 23.85 -8.97 -8.91
C ASP A 361 22.61 -9.91 -8.88
N GLN A 362 22.32 -10.55 -7.75
CA GLN A 362 21.26 -11.56 -7.65
C GLN A 362 19.87 -10.99 -8.05
N PRO A 363 19.20 -11.52 -9.09
CA PRO A 363 17.91 -11.02 -9.54
C PRO A 363 16.85 -10.96 -8.43
N HIS A 364 16.09 -9.87 -8.43
CA HIS A 364 15.11 -9.49 -7.40
C HIS A 364 15.68 -9.28 -5.98
N SER A 365 17.01 -9.24 -5.79
CA SER A 365 17.62 -8.78 -4.53
C SER A 365 17.62 -7.25 -4.44
N PRO A 366 17.74 -6.65 -3.23
CA PRO A 366 17.94 -5.20 -3.08
C PRO A 366 19.23 -4.69 -3.74
N ASN A 367 20.19 -5.57 -4.01
CA ASN A 367 21.39 -5.21 -4.78
C ASN A 367 21.00 -5.03 -6.25
N TRP A 368 20.21 -5.93 -6.85
CA TRP A 368 19.78 -5.83 -8.25
C TRP A 368 18.64 -4.82 -8.52
N ASN A 369 17.75 -4.58 -7.56
CA ASN A 369 16.56 -3.72 -7.73
C ASN A 369 16.93 -2.26 -8.06
N ALA A 370 16.48 -1.76 -9.22
CA ALA A 370 16.80 -0.43 -9.73
C ALA A 370 15.92 0.69 -9.14
N ILE A 371 16.54 1.83 -8.86
CA ILE A 371 15.91 3.10 -8.49
C ILE A 371 16.37 4.18 -9.48
N TYR A 372 15.42 4.67 -10.27
CA TYR A 372 15.63 5.73 -11.24
C TYR A 372 15.40 7.12 -10.63
N ARG A 373 16.20 8.11 -11.05
CA ARG A 373 16.03 9.52 -10.68
C ARG A 373 16.30 10.43 -11.87
N ILE A 374 15.39 11.35 -12.15
CA ILE A 374 15.64 12.48 -13.08
C ILE A 374 16.59 13.44 -12.36
N ILE A 375 17.78 13.67 -12.92
CA ILE A 375 18.81 14.54 -12.32
C ILE A 375 18.86 15.93 -12.95
N SER A 376 18.41 16.09 -14.19
CA SER A 376 18.09 17.39 -14.80
C SER A 376 17.21 17.21 -16.05
N GLY A 377 16.67 18.32 -16.58
CA GLY A 377 15.87 18.37 -17.81
C GLY A 377 14.38 18.64 -17.60
N ASP A 378 13.87 18.40 -16.39
CA ASP A 378 12.52 18.80 -15.95
C ASP A 378 12.61 19.56 -14.61
N PRO A 379 12.61 20.91 -14.63
CA PRO A 379 12.60 21.73 -13.42
C PRO A 379 11.19 21.99 -12.87
N SER A 380 10.13 21.46 -13.50
CA SER A 380 8.73 21.81 -13.21
C SER A 380 7.84 20.61 -12.84
N GLY A 381 8.41 19.41 -12.77
CA GLY A 381 7.76 18.20 -12.25
C GLY A 381 6.67 17.66 -13.15
N HIS A 382 6.91 17.64 -14.47
CA HIS A 382 6.03 17.03 -15.46
C HIS A 382 6.17 15.51 -15.51
N PHE A 383 7.38 14.98 -15.24
CA PHE A 383 7.69 13.55 -15.36
C PHE A 383 8.09 12.91 -14.03
N THR A 384 7.74 11.64 -13.86
CA THR A 384 8.30 10.76 -12.82
C THR A 384 8.69 9.42 -13.42
N ILE A 385 9.49 8.63 -12.71
CA ILE A 385 9.93 7.31 -13.18
C ILE A 385 9.57 6.27 -12.12
N ARG A 386 8.88 5.21 -12.53
CA ARG A 386 8.52 4.07 -11.68
C ARG A 386 9.25 2.83 -12.17
N THR A 387 9.95 2.13 -11.26
CA THR A 387 10.53 0.81 -11.56
C THR A 387 9.42 -0.24 -11.62
N ASP A 388 9.39 -1.06 -12.67
CA ASP A 388 8.64 -2.31 -12.69
C ASP A 388 9.37 -3.37 -11.83
N PRO A 389 8.76 -3.92 -10.77
CA PRO A 389 9.41 -4.90 -9.89
C PRO A 389 9.68 -6.28 -10.55
N VAL A 390 9.11 -6.55 -11.73
CA VAL A 390 9.30 -7.81 -12.46
C VAL A 390 10.42 -7.69 -13.49
N THR A 391 10.39 -6.66 -14.34
CA THR A 391 11.38 -6.45 -15.42
C THR A 391 12.58 -5.60 -15.02
N ASN A 392 12.50 -4.88 -13.89
CA ASN A 392 13.44 -3.84 -13.45
C ASN A 392 13.47 -2.58 -14.35
N GLU A 393 12.58 -2.48 -15.35
CA GLU A 393 12.54 -1.34 -16.28
C GLU A 393 12.03 -0.06 -15.60
N GLY A 394 12.61 1.08 -15.98
CA GLY A 394 12.15 2.39 -15.55
C GLY A 394 11.09 2.96 -16.48
N MET A 395 9.81 2.89 -16.10
CA MET A 395 8.72 3.52 -16.85
C MET A 395 8.69 5.03 -16.57
N VAL A 396 9.05 5.84 -17.56
CA VAL A 396 8.90 7.29 -17.53
C VAL A 396 7.43 7.63 -17.76
N THR A 397 6.82 8.35 -16.83
CA THR A 397 5.38 8.64 -16.79
C THR A 397 5.11 10.13 -16.60
N VAL A 398 4.08 10.66 -17.27
CA VAL A 398 3.65 12.05 -17.07
C VAL A 398 2.78 12.16 -15.82
N VAL A 399 3.13 13.06 -14.90
CA VAL A 399 2.35 13.36 -13.67
C VAL A 399 1.66 14.71 -13.71
N LYS A 400 2.05 15.58 -14.64
CA LYS A 400 1.46 16.90 -14.85
C LYS A 400 1.52 17.22 -16.34
N ALA A 401 0.37 17.62 -16.91
CA ALA A 401 0.21 17.92 -18.32
C ALA A 401 1.36 18.78 -18.87
N VAL A 402 1.86 18.40 -20.04
CA VAL A 402 2.75 19.22 -20.85
C VAL A 402 1.92 20.05 -21.82
N ASP A 403 2.55 21.11 -22.33
CA ASP A 403 2.01 22.22 -23.13
C ASP A 403 3.03 22.41 -24.27
N TYR A 404 2.59 22.23 -25.51
CA TYR A 404 3.43 22.20 -26.71
C TYR A 404 3.95 23.60 -27.05
N GLU A 405 3.06 24.59 -27.08
CA GLU A 405 3.30 26.02 -27.24
C GLU A 405 4.48 26.54 -26.39
N MET A 406 4.60 26.03 -25.16
CA MET A 406 5.64 26.36 -24.21
C MET A 406 6.87 25.45 -24.32
N ASN A 407 6.71 24.12 -24.44
CA ASN A 407 7.82 23.16 -24.45
C ASN A 407 7.59 21.93 -25.37
N ARG A 408 7.74 22.13 -26.69
CA ARG A 408 7.67 21.08 -27.73
C ARG A 408 8.58 19.85 -27.53
N ALA A 409 9.62 19.92 -26.70
CA ALA A 409 10.46 18.78 -26.34
C ALA A 409 11.17 18.97 -25.00
N PHE A 410 11.34 17.87 -24.26
CA PHE A 410 12.14 17.79 -23.03
C PHE A 410 13.35 16.88 -23.24
N MET A 411 14.51 17.28 -22.73
CA MET A 411 15.73 16.47 -22.75
C MET A 411 16.10 16.13 -21.30
N LEU A 412 15.53 15.03 -20.80
CA LEU A 412 15.82 14.55 -19.45
C LEU A 412 17.20 13.90 -19.40
N THR A 413 17.82 13.97 -18.23
CA THR A 413 18.97 13.15 -17.86
C THR A 413 18.55 12.32 -16.66
N VAL A 414 18.68 11.00 -16.79
CA VAL A 414 18.22 10.02 -15.81
C VAL A 414 19.41 9.24 -15.30
N MET A 415 19.54 9.18 -13.99
CA MET A 415 20.49 8.34 -13.28
C MET A 415 19.75 7.10 -12.76
N VAL A 416 20.39 5.94 -12.84
CA VAL A 416 19.97 4.71 -12.14
C VAL A 416 20.96 4.38 -11.03
N SER A 417 20.44 3.83 -9.94
CA SER A 417 21.18 3.35 -8.78
C SER A 417 20.36 2.27 -8.10
N ASN A 418 20.98 1.33 -7.40
CA ASN A 418 20.25 0.23 -6.75
C ASN A 418 19.46 0.67 -5.51
N GLN A 419 18.65 -0.24 -4.98
CA GLN A 419 17.98 -0.08 -3.69
C GLN A 419 18.96 -0.19 -2.51
N ALA A 420 19.93 -1.10 -2.59
CA ALA A 420 21.07 -1.20 -1.68
C ALA A 420 22.22 -0.24 -2.08
N PRO A 421 23.06 0.22 -1.15
CA PRO A 421 24.26 0.99 -1.49
C PRO A 421 25.37 0.11 -2.08
N LEU A 422 26.02 0.62 -3.14
CA LEU A 422 27.21 0.03 -3.76
C LEU A 422 28.34 -0.27 -2.76
N ALA A 423 29.07 -1.36 -3.00
CA ALA A 423 30.17 -1.82 -2.15
C ALA A 423 31.33 -0.84 -2.07
N SER A 424 32.05 -0.90 -0.95
CA SER A 424 33.13 0.03 -0.61
C SER A 424 34.35 -0.12 -1.53
N GLY A 425 34.43 0.74 -2.54
CA GLY A 425 35.51 0.79 -3.53
C GLY A 425 35.02 0.74 -4.97
N ILE A 426 33.77 0.31 -5.19
CA ILE A 426 33.10 0.38 -6.47
C ILE A 426 32.73 1.85 -6.75
N GLN A 427 32.69 2.22 -8.03
CA GLN A 427 32.22 3.51 -8.52
C GLN A 427 31.08 3.26 -9.50
N MET A 428 30.08 4.15 -9.54
CA MET A 428 29.03 4.09 -10.56
C MET A 428 29.63 4.09 -11.97
N SER A 429 29.04 3.33 -12.87
CA SER A 429 29.41 3.37 -14.29
C SER A 429 28.96 4.69 -14.92
N PHE A 430 29.66 5.14 -15.96
CA PHE A 430 29.14 6.19 -16.85
C PHE A 430 27.84 5.72 -17.54
N GLN A 431 27.65 4.41 -17.70
CA GLN A 431 26.42 3.80 -18.22
C GLN A 431 25.28 3.76 -17.19
N SER A 432 25.50 4.14 -15.93
CA SER A 432 24.43 4.36 -14.94
C SER A 432 23.72 5.72 -15.11
N THR A 433 24.00 6.46 -16.19
CA THR A 433 23.28 7.69 -16.59
C THR A 433 22.94 7.64 -18.09
N ALA A 434 21.71 8.00 -18.45
CA ALA A 434 21.24 8.09 -19.84
C ALA A 434 20.47 9.39 -20.10
N GLY A 435 20.45 9.81 -21.37
CA GLY A 435 19.56 10.86 -21.86
C GLY A 435 18.20 10.29 -22.26
N VAL A 436 17.12 11.02 -22.00
CA VAL A 436 15.77 10.67 -22.49
C VAL A 436 15.19 11.89 -23.19
N THR A 437 15.03 11.80 -24.51
CA THR A 437 14.42 12.85 -25.32
C THR A 437 12.93 12.57 -25.46
N ILE A 438 12.10 13.45 -24.91
CA ILE A 438 10.64 13.37 -25.01
C ILE A 438 10.18 14.45 -25.98
N SER A 439 9.66 14.04 -27.14
CA SER A 439 8.96 14.94 -28.07
C SER A 439 7.50 15.07 -27.65
N VAL A 440 7.03 16.31 -27.51
CA VAL A 440 5.60 16.58 -27.32
C VAL A 440 4.95 16.64 -28.70
N THR A 441 3.79 16.01 -28.87
CA THR A 441 3.01 16.09 -30.11
C THR A 441 1.83 17.05 -29.91
N ASP A 442 1.81 18.06 -30.78
CA ASP A 442 0.80 19.11 -31.00
C ASP A 442 -0.63 18.54 -31.12
N VAL A 443 -1.59 19.03 -30.33
CA VAL A 443 -3.01 18.59 -30.35
C VAL A 443 -3.98 19.77 -30.20
N ASN A 444 -4.74 20.05 -31.27
CA ASN A 444 -5.70 21.15 -31.39
C ASN A 444 -6.51 21.43 -30.11
N GLU A 445 -6.24 22.58 -29.49
CA GLU A 445 -6.97 23.07 -28.33
C GLU A 445 -8.24 23.87 -28.73
N ALA A 446 -9.05 24.28 -27.75
CA ALA A 446 -10.24 25.08 -28.01
C ALA A 446 -9.92 26.59 -27.96
N PRO A 447 -10.31 27.40 -28.98
CA PRO A 447 -10.10 28.85 -28.94
C PRO A 447 -10.91 29.50 -27.81
N TYR A 448 -10.21 30.20 -26.91
CA TYR A 448 -10.78 30.70 -25.65
C TYR A 448 -10.96 32.22 -25.64
N PHE A 449 -11.94 32.72 -24.90
CA PHE A 449 -12.16 34.16 -24.73
C PHE A 449 -11.29 34.70 -23.57
N PRO A 450 -10.33 35.61 -23.79
CA PRO A 450 -9.41 36.07 -22.74
C PRO A 450 -10.07 36.84 -21.58
N THR A 451 -11.31 37.28 -21.77
CA THR A 451 -12.17 37.83 -20.71
C THR A 451 -13.52 37.13 -20.81
N ASN A 452 -13.80 36.24 -19.85
CA ASN A 452 -15.04 35.48 -19.78
C ASN A 452 -15.44 35.36 -18.29
N HIS A 453 -16.57 35.88 -17.83
CA HIS A 453 -17.55 36.73 -18.52
C HIS A 453 -16.99 38.10 -18.94
N LYS A 454 -17.41 38.60 -20.11
CA LYS A 454 -17.08 39.95 -20.59
C LYS A 454 -18.23 40.92 -20.29
N LEU A 455 -18.03 41.83 -19.34
CA LEU A 455 -18.98 42.89 -19.03
C LEU A 455 -18.77 44.11 -19.95
N ILE A 456 -19.84 44.63 -20.53
CA ILE A 456 -19.93 45.97 -21.14
C ILE A 456 -21.04 46.79 -20.47
N ARG A 457 -20.96 48.11 -20.57
CA ARG A 457 -21.99 49.04 -20.07
C ARG A 457 -22.46 49.92 -21.21
N LEU A 458 -23.76 50.04 -21.40
CA LEU A 458 -24.40 50.82 -22.47
C LEU A 458 -25.63 51.53 -21.91
N GLU A 459 -25.95 52.70 -22.47
CA GLU A 459 -27.31 53.23 -22.44
C GLU A 459 -28.19 52.35 -23.35
N GLU A 460 -29.49 52.32 -23.08
CA GLU A 460 -30.46 51.62 -23.94
C GLU A 460 -30.96 52.52 -25.09
N GLY A 461 -32.02 52.11 -25.81
CA GLY A 461 -32.53 52.87 -26.96
C GLY A 461 -31.57 52.90 -28.17
N VAL A 462 -30.42 52.20 -28.08
CA VAL A 462 -29.36 52.18 -29.08
C VAL A 462 -29.89 51.64 -30.41
N PRO A 463 -29.72 52.36 -31.53
CA PRO A 463 -30.29 51.97 -32.81
C PRO A 463 -29.63 50.69 -33.36
N THR A 464 -30.40 49.97 -34.19
CA THR A 464 -29.97 48.75 -34.89
C THR A 464 -28.76 49.01 -35.79
N GLY A 465 -27.81 48.08 -35.80
CA GLY A 465 -26.56 48.15 -36.57
C GLY A 465 -25.40 48.85 -35.84
N THR A 466 -25.62 49.35 -34.61
CA THR A 466 -24.56 49.93 -33.78
C THR A 466 -23.58 48.86 -33.33
N VAL A 467 -22.28 49.15 -33.44
CA VAL A 467 -21.18 48.28 -32.96
C VAL A 467 -21.04 48.45 -31.45
N LEU A 468 -21.20 47.36 -30.70
CA LEU A 468 -21.11 47.39 -29.23
C LEU A 468 -19.69 47.10 -28.74
N THR A 469 -19.09 46.01 -29.22
CA THR A 469 -17.72 45.62 -28.85
C THR A 469 -17.18 44.58 -29.83
N THR A 470 -15.86 44.35 -29.81
CA THR A 470 -15.25 43.14 -30.39
C THR A 470 -15.09 42.07 -29.32
N PHE A 471 -15.63 40.89 -29.55
CA PHE A 471 -15.52 39.71 -28.69
C PHE A 471 -14.81 38.61 -29.46
N SER A 472 -13.50 38.81 -29.64
CA SER A 472 -12.59 37.85 -30.25
C SER A 472 -12.08 36.84 -29.22
N ALA A 473 -12.04 35.57 -29.60
CA ALA A 473 -11.30 34.53 -28.91
C ALA A 473 -9.82 34.54 -29.37
N VAL A 474 -8.98 33.80 -28.65
CA VAL A 474 -7.58 33.54 -28.97
C VAL A 474 -7.43 32.02 -29.07
N ASP A 475 -6.85 31.56 -30.17
CA ASP A 475 -6.42 30.17 -30.32
C ASP A 475 -5.14 29.93 -29.49
N PRO A 476 -5.05 28.86 -28.68
CA PRO A 476 -3.80 28.46 -28.04
C PRO A 476 -2.75 28.04 -29.08
N ASP A 477 -3.16 27.22 -30.05
CA ASP A 477 -2.38 26.72 -31.19
C ASP A 477 -1.65 27.85 -31.94
N ARG A 478 -0.33 27.94 -31.78
CA ARG A 478 0.54 28.92 -32.48
C ARG A 478 1.34 28.30 -33.62
N PHE A 479 1.46 26.98 -33.63
CA PHE A 479 2.25 26.25 -34.62
C PHE A 479 1.39 25.59 -35.71
N MET A 480 0.12 25.31 -35.43
CA MET A 480 -0.91 25.04 -36.43
C MET A 480 -1.44 26.35 -37.06
N GLN A 481 -2.30 26.26 -38.09
CA GLN A 481 -2.88 27.41 -38.81
C GLN A 481 -4.40 27.32 -38.90
N GLN A 482 -5.05 27.41 -37.74
CA GLN A 482 -6.50 27.53 -37.57
C GLN A 482 -7.00 28.94 -37.95
N ALA A 483 -8.30 29.03 -38.21
CA ALA A 483 -9.05 30.22 -38.52
C ALA A 483 -10.37 30.22 -37.74
N VAL A 484 -10.33 30.75 -36.51
CA VAL A 484 -11.48 30.85 -35.60
C VAL A 484 -12.69 31.50 -36.28
N ARG A 485 -13.86 30.85 -36.17
CA ARG A 485 -15.16 31.36 -36.58
C ARG A 485 -16.07 31.59 -35.39
N TYR A 486 -16.86 32.66 -35.46
CA TYR A 486 -17.77 33.08 -34.41
C TYR A 486 -19.22 32.78 -34.76
N SER A 487 -19.99 32.31 -33.79
CA SER A 487 -21.43 32.06 -33.91
C SER A 487 -22.17 32.43 -32.62
N LYS A 488 -23.46 32.75 -32.74
CA LYS A 488 -24.34 33.04 -31.61
C LYS A 488 -24.87 31.71 -31.04
N LEU A 489 -24.76 31.51 -29.73
CA LEU A 489 -25.19 30.27 -29.06
C LEU A 489 -26.49 30.48 -28.27
N SER A 490 -26.57 31.55 -27.46
CA SER A 490 -27.81 31.96 -26.79
C SER A 490 -27.92 33.48 -26.75
N ASP A 491 -29.10 33.99 -27.08
CA ASP A 491 -29.43 35.42 -27.13
C ASP A 491 -30.97 35.54 -27.04
N PRO A 492 -31.55 35.48 -25.82
CA PRO A 492 -32.98 35.21 -25.62
C PRO A 492 -33.94 36.15 -26.37
N ALA A 493 -33.62 37.45 -26.40
CA ALA A 493 -34.42 38.47 -27.08
C ALA A 493 -34.02 38.70 -28.55
N ASN A 494 -33.03 37.95 -29.05
CA ASN A 494 -32.44 38.08 -30.40
C ASN A 494 -31.89 39.48 -30.73
N TRP A 495 -31.48 40.25 -29.72
CA TRP A 495 -30.98 41.61 -29.85
C TRP A 495 -29.58 41.73 -30.47
N LEU A 496 -28.82 40.63 -30.57
CA LEU A 496 -27.42 40.66 -30.95
C LEU A 496 -27.12 39.88 -32.23
N ASN A 497 -26.17 40.40 -33.00
CA ASN A 497 -25.53 39.72 -34.11
C ASN A 497 -24.00 39.73 -33.92
N ILE A 498 -23.31 38.67 -34.34
CA ILE A 498 -21.85 38.57 -34.28
C ILE A 498 -21.29 38.31 -35.68
N ASN A 499 -20.25 39.07 -36.04
CA ASN A 499 -19.55 38.85 -37.29
C ASN A 499 -18.64 37.61 -37.18
N ALA A 500 -18.95 36.60 -38.00
CA ALA A 500 -18.34 35.28 -37.98
C ALA A 500 -16.82 35.23 -38.23
N THR A 501 -16.16 36.32 -38.68
CA THR A 501 -14.72 36.34 -38.97
C THR A 501 -13.88 37.25 -38.07
N ASN A 502 -14.48 38.19 -37.34
CA ASN A 502 -13.74 39.15 -36.51
C ASN A 502 -14.31 39.34 -35.08
N GLY A 503 -15.36 38.60 -34.71
CA GLY A 503 -15.98 38.66 -33.38
C GLY A 503 -16.67 40.00 -33.08
N GLN A 504 -16.90 40.87 -34.06
CA GLN A 504 -17.56 42.16 -33.86
C GLN A 504 -19.05 41.96 -33.57
N ILE A 505 -19.53 42.47 -32.43
CA ILE A 505 -20.92 42.37 -32.00
C ILE A 505 -21.67 43.66 -32.35
N THR A 506 -22.83 43.53 -32.96
CA THR A 506 -23.73 44.63 -33.35
C THR A 506 -25.16 44.40 -32.86
N THR A 507 -25.90 45.49 -32.67
CA THR A 507 -27.34 45.44 -32.37
C THR A 507 -28.15 44.96 -33.59
N ALA A 508 -28.97 43.92 -33.39
CA ALA A 508 -29.96 43.44 -34.35
C ALA A 508 -31.35 44.07 -34.12
N ALA A 509 -31.67 44.36 -32.85
CA ALA A 509 -32.85 45.11 -32.42
C ALA A 509 -32.42 46.34 -31.59
N VAL A 510 -33.39 47.14 -31.13
CA VAL A 510 -33.14 48.13 -30.07
C VAL A 510 -33.02 47.39 -28.74
N LEU A 511 -32.11 47.86 -27.87
CA LEU A 511 -31.96 47.38 -26.49
C LEU A 511 -32.99 48.13 -25.62
N ASP A 512 -33.77 47.41 -24.82
CA ASP A 512 -34.79 47.94 -23.88
C ASP A 512 -34.56 47.26 -22.51
N ARG A 513 -34.58 48.02 -21.40
CA ARG A 513 -34.17 47.56 -20.06
C ARG A 513 -35.32 46.87 -19.31
N GLU A 514 -36.55 47.26 -19.61
CA GLU A 514 -37.80 46.83 -18.96
C GLU A 514 -38.23 45.42 -19.40
N SER A 515 -37.67 44.93 -20.50
CA SER A 515 -37.89 43.60 -21.07
C SER A 515 -37.68 42.45 -20.07
N ASP A 516 -38.64 41.51 -20.04
CA ASP A 516 -38.63 40.27 -19.22
C ASP A 516 -37.34 39.41 -19.33
N TYR A 517 -36.55 39.61 -20.38
CA TYR A 517 -35.28 38.91 -20.62
C TYR A 517 -34.11 39.41 -19.75
N ILE A 518 -34.23 40.59 -19.13
CA ILE A 518 -33.18 41.21 -18.33
C ILE A 518 -33.31 40.83 -16.86
N LYS A 519 -32.16 40.62 -16.21
CA LYS A 519 -32.10 40.25 -14.78
C LYS A 519 -31.04 41.10 -14.10
N ASN A 520 -31.42 41.79 -13.03
CA ASN A 520 -30.53 42.68 -12.26
C ASN A 520 -29.82 43.75 -13.13
N ASN A 521 -30.54 44.35 -14.08
CA ASN A 521 -30.05 45.30 -15.09
C ASN A 521 -28.97 44.76 -16.04
N VAL A 522 -28.82 43.42 -16.12
CA VAL A 522 -27.91 42.74 -17.04
C VAL A 522 -28.69 41.89 -18.04
N TYR A 523 -28.38 42.07 -19.32
CA TYR A 523 -28.70 41.14 -20.38
C TYR A 523 -27.51 40.19 -20.62
N GLU A 524 -27.77 38.88 -20.71
CA GLU A 524 -26.72 37.86 -20.86
C GLU A 524 -26.89 37.10 -22.17
N ALA A 525 -25.82 37.02 -22.96
CA ALA A 525 -25.78 36.31 -24.23
C ALA A 525 -24.48 35.51 -24.35
N THR A 526 -24.56 34.30 -24.93
CA THR A 526 -23.41 33.42 -25.12
C THR A 526 -23.07 33.27 -26.60
N PHE A 527 -21.76 33.27 -26.87
CA PHE A 527 -21.18 33.16 -28.19
C PHE A 527 -20.19 32.00 -28.21
N LEU A 528 -20.15 31.29 -29.33
CA LEU A 528 -19.26 30.17 -29.55
C LEU A 528 -18.19 30.56 -30.58
N ALA A 529 -16.94 30.34 -30.22
CA ALA A 529 -15.79 30.39 -31.11
C ALA A 529 -15.39 28.94 -31.43
N ALA A 530 -15.36 28.57 -32.71
CA ALA A 530 -14.90 27.27 -33.17
C ALA A 530 -13.69 27.45 -34.09
N ASP A 531 -12.72 26.56 -33.99
CA ASP A 531 -11.61 26.48 -34.93
C ASP A 531 -12.01 25.74 -36.23
N ASN A 532 -11.02 25.36 -37.04
CA ASN A 532 -11.20 24.47 -38.20
C ASN A 532 -10.15 23.34 -38.23
N GLY A 533 -9.63 22.96 -37.07
CA GLY A 533 -8.69 21.86 -36.91
C GLY A 533 -9.36 20.49 -36.97
N ILE A 534 -8.59 19.45 -36.61
CA ILE A 534 -9.01 18.05 -36.70
C ILE A 534 -8.51 17.29 -35.45
N PRO A 535 -9.40 16.89 -34.51
CA PRO A 535 -10.83 17.22 -34.46
C PRO A 535 -11.05 18.72 -34.24
N PRO A 536 -12.14 19.32 -34.75
CA PRO A 536 -12.45 20.71 -34.48
C PRO A 536 -12.89 20.89 -33.02
N ALA A 537 -12.38 21.92 -32.35
CA ALA A 537 -12.76 22.29 -31.00
C ALA A 537 -13.47 23.66 -30.96
N SER A 538 -14.03 24.00 -29.81
CA SER A 538 -14.80 25.23 -29.63
C SER A 538 -14.87 25.70 -28.19
N GLY A 539 -14.62 26.98 -27.95
CA GLY A 539 -14.84 27.65 -26.68
C GLY A 539 -16.13 28.47 -26.65
N THR A 540 -16.76 28.54 -25.48
CA THR A 540 -17.96 29.36 -25.23
C THR A 540 -17.60 30.57 -24.37
N GLY A 541 -18.01 31.76 -24.81
CA GLY A 541 -17.82 33.03 -24.13
C GLY A 541 -19.15 33.69 -23.78
N THR A 542 -19.27 34.19 -22.55
CA THR A 542 -20.43 34.96 -22.08
C THR A 542 -20.17 36.45 -22.21
N LEU A 543 -21.06 37.16 -22.92
CA LEU A 543 -21.18 38.61 -22.88
C LEU A 543 -22.28 38.99 -21.88
N GLN A 544 -21.96 39.91 -20.99
CA GLN A 544 -22.91 40.57 -20.11
C GLN A 544 -23.01 42.04 -20.50
N ILE A 545 -24.22 42.50 -20.78
CA ILE A 545 -24.54 43.90 -21.11
C ILE A 545 -25.27 44.49 -19.92
N TYR A 546 -24.59 45.33 -19.15
CA TYR A 546 -25.26 46.18 -18.16
C TYR A 546 -25.93 47.34 -18.91
N LEU A 547 -27.25 47.41 -18.87
CA LEU A 547 -28.01 48.51 -19.44
C LEU A 547 -28.22 49.63 -18.41
N ILE A 548 -28.07 50.86 -18.86
CA ILE A 548 -28.25 52.09 -18.10
C ILE A 548 -29.59 52.68 -18.52
N ASP A 549 -30.47 52.77 -17.53
CA ASP A 549 -31.83 53.30 -17.56
C ASP A 549 -31.91 54.70 -18.20
N ILE A 550 -32.77 54.86 -19.19
CA ILE A 550 -33.17 56.16 -19.75
C ILE A 550 -34.66 56.39 -19.51
N ASN A 551 -35.09 57.64 -19.38
CA ASN A 551 -36.51 57.96 -19.16
C ASN A 551 -37.30 57.87 -20.48
N ASP A 552 -37.71 56.67 -20.90
CA ASP A 552 -38.55 56.46 -22.09
C ASP A 552 -39.95 55.89 -21.82
N ASN A 553 -40.22 55.38 -20.61
CA ASN A 553 -41.58 55.09 -20.15
C ASN A 553 -42.25 56.35 -19.56
N ALA A 554 -43.57 56.28 -19.36
CA ALA A 554 -44.35 57.43 -18.90
C ALA A 554 -45.42 57.00 -17.88
N PRO A 555 -45.52 57.68 -16.72
CA PRO A 555 -46.11 57.10 -15.52
C PRO A 555 -47.61 56.83 -15.66
N GLU A 556 -48.02 55.59 -15.38
CA GLU A 556 -49.43 55.20 -15.41
C GLU A 556 -50.08 55.28 -14.02
N LEU A 557 -51.15 56.07 -13.92
CA LEU A 557 -51.91 56.28 -12.69
C LEU A 557 -52.55 54.99 -12.16
N LEU A 558 -52.38 54.76 -10.85
CA LEU A 558 -53.07 53.72 -10.09
C LEU A 558 -53.83 54.32 -8.89
N PRO A 559 -55.03 53.82 -8.55
CA PRO A 559 -55.82 52.82 -9.27
C PRO A 559 -56.58 53.42 -10.47
N LYS A 560 -56.91 52.59 -11.47
CA LYS A 560 -57.67 53.01 -12.67
C LYS A 560 -59.18 53.16 -12.42
N GLU A 561 -59.70 52.59 -11.34
CA GLU A 561 -61.05 52.82 -10.84
C GLU A 561 -61.04 53.10 -9.33
N ALA A 562 -61.96 53.93 -8.85
CA ALA A 562 -62.15 54.22 -7.43
C ALA A 562 -63.61 54.48 -7.08
N GLN A 563 -63.93 54.51 -5.78
CA GLN A 563 -65.22 54.93 -5.25
C GLN A 563 -65.05 56.11 -4.28
N ILE A 564 -66.02 57.03 -4.28
CA ILE A 564 -66.09 58.14 -3.32
C ILE A 564 -67.56 58.51 -3.06
N CYS A 565 -67.83 59.11 -1.92
CA CYS A 565 -69.18 59.45 -1.51
C CYS A 565 -69.62 60.83 -2.03
N GLU A 566 -70.92 61.02 -2.22
CA GLU A 566 -71.56 62.24 -2.77
C GLU A 566 -71.28 63.54 -1.97
N LYS A 567 -70.77 63.44 -0.74
CA LYS A 567 -70.47 64.55 0.17
C LYS A 567 -68.98 64.50 0.58
N PRO A 568 -68.29 65.65 0.70
CA PRO A 568 -66.89 65.71 1.13
C PRO A 568 -66.74 65.44 2.63
N ASN A 569 -66.72 64.16 2.99
CA ASN A 569 -66.30 63.65 4.30
C ASN A 569 -64.97 62.88 4.16
N LEU A 570 -64.53 62.16 5.20
CA LEU A 570 -63.20 61.54 5.34
C LEU A 570 -62.80 60.48 4.29
N ASN A 571 -63.68 60.08 3.38
CA ASN A 571 -63.36 59.12 2.32
C ASN A 571 -62.69 59.82 1.13
N VAL A 572 -61.41 59.54 0.92
CA VAL A 572 -60.58 60.22 -0.08
C VAL A 572 -59.78 59.21 -0.90
N ILE A 573 -59.63 59.47 -2.20
CA ILE A 573 -58.98 58.53 -3.12
C ILE A 573 -57.48 58.78 -3.08
N ASN A 574 -56.73 57.87 -2.47
CA ASN A 574 -55.28 57.86 -2.60
C ASN A 574 -54.94 57.39 -4.03
N ILE A 575 -54.16 58.20 -4.73
CA ILE A 575 -53.62 57.92 -6.07
C ILE A 575 -52.09 57.86 -6.00
N THR A 576 -51.51 57.00 -6.83
CA THR A 576 -50.08 56.86 -7.07
C THR A 576 -49.87 56.62 -8.57
N ALA A 577 -48.65 56.36 -9.00
CA ALA A 577 -48.38 55.86 -10.34
C ALA A 577 -47.43 54.66 -10.29
N ALA A 578 -47.49 53.84 -11.34
CA ALA A 578 -46.45 52.89 -11.66
C ALA A 578 -45.69 53.39 -12.88
N ASP A 579 -44.38 53.23 -12.85
CA ASP A 579 -43.50 53.39 -14.00
C ASP A 579 -42.62 52.15 -14.12
N ALA A 580 -42.00 51.96 -15.29
CA ALA A 580 -41.16 50.78 -15.58
C ALA A 580 -39.65 51.05 -15.44
N ASP A 581 -39.27 52.33 -15.57
CA ASP A 581 -37.92 52.88 -15.33
C ASP A 581 -37.43 52.62 -13.89
N ILE A 582 -36.21 53.05 -13.53
CA ILE A 582 -35.69 52.98 -12.15
C ILE A 582 -35.29 54.37 -11.62
N ASP A 583 -35.05 54.50 -10.31
CA ASP A 583 -34.53 55.75 -9.73
C ASP A 583 -33.23 56.17 -10.45
N PRO A 584 -33.14 57.41 -10.99
CA PRO A 584 -33.93 58.60 -10.63
C PRO A 584 -35.07 58.98 -11.60
N ASN A 585 -35.34 58.19 -12.64
CA ASN A 585 -36.28 58.56 -13.70
C ASN A 585 -37.74 58.53 -13.18
N VAL A 586 -38.09 57.48 -12.43
CA VAL A 586 -39.43 57.26 -11.83
C VAL A 586 -39.91 58.42 -10.93
N GLY A 587 -39.34 58.56 -9.73
CA GLY A 587 -39.90 59.35 -8.64
C GLY A 587 -39.06 60.56 -8.26
N PRO A 588 -39.66 61.64 -7.71
CA PRO A 588 -41.03 61.73 -7.19
C PRO A 588 -42.08 62.37 -8.14
N PHE A 589 -43.10 61.61 -8.53
CA PHE A 589 -44.18 61.99 -9.46
C PHE A 589 -44.88 63.34 -9.19
N VAL A 590 -45.34 64.01 -10.26
CA VAL A 590 -46.18 65.22 -10.21
C VAL A 590 -47.57 64.91 -10.77
N PHE A 591 -48.61 65.12 -9.95
CA PHE A 591 -50.02 64.85 -10.30
C PHE A 591 -50.79 66.16 -10.56
N GLU A 592 -51.25 66.39 -11.79
CA GLU A 592 -52.09 67.54 -12.16
C GLU A 592 -53.43 67.13 -12.77
N LEU A 593 -54.52 67.81 -12.37
CA LEU A 593 -55.77 67.80 -13.14
C LEU A 593 -55.58 68.65 -14.40
N PRO A 594 -55.99 68.25 -15.61
CA PRO A 594 -55.82 69.08 -16.80
C PRO A 594 -56.68 70.37 -16.74
N SER A 595 -56.31 71.38 -17.53
CA SER A 595 -57.04 72.65 -17.63
C SER A 595 -58.36 72.54 -18.40
N VAL A 596 -58.49 71.50 -19.24
CA VAL A 596 -59.66 71.19 -20.09
C VAL A 596 -60.04 69.71 -19.86
N PRO A 597 -61.33 69.38 -19.67
CA PRO A 597 -62.48 70.28 -19.56
C PRO A 597 -62.53 70.97 -18.18
N SER A 598 -62.91 72.25 -18.16
CA SER A 598 -62.90 73.10 -16.94
C SER A 598 -63.83 72.65 -15.81
N ALA A 599 -64.67 71.63 -16.03
CA ALA A 599 -65.44 70.95 -14.98
C ALA A 599 -64.53 70.16 -14.01
N VAL A 600 -63.40 69.62 -14.48
CA VAL A 600 -62.53 68.77 -13.66
C VAL A 600 -61.91 69.55 -12.50
N ARG A 601 -61.19 70.65 -12.78
CA ARG A 601 -60.63 71.56 -11.76
C ARG A 601 -61.69 72.32 -10.92
N LYS A 602 -62.98 72.20 -11.24
CA LYS A 602 -64.11 72.72 -10.42
C LYS A 602 -64.59 71.67 -9.41
N ASN A 603 -64.85 70.45 -9.87
CA ASN A 603 -65.45 69.38 -9.07
C ASN A 603 -64.41 68.68 -8.18
N TRP A 604 -63.17 68.57 -8.65
CA TRP A 604 -62.10 67.81 -8.03
C TRP A 604 -60.93 68.71 -7.60
N THR A 605 -60.16 68.24 -6.62
CA THR A 605 -58.85 68.79 -6.27
C THR A 605 -57.89 67.66 -5.90
N ILE A 606 -56.61 67.84 -6.20
CA ILE A 606 -55.53 66.93 -5.81
C ILE A 606 -54.71 67.60 -4.70
N THR A 607 -54.44 66.88 -3.63
CA THR A 607 -53.52 67.26 -2.55
C THR A 607 -52.36 66.27 -2.51
N ARG A 608 -51.13 66.76 -2.70
CA ARG A 608 -49.91 65.92 -2.65
C ARG A 608 -49.67 65.44 -1.21
N LEU A 609 -49.41 64.14 -1.01
CA LEU A 609 -49.11 63.57 0.31
C LEU A 609 -47.60 63.50 0.54
N ASN A 610 -46.86 62.94 -0.41
CA ASN A 610 -45.40 62.81 -0.39
C ASN A 610 -44.84 62.89 -1.83
N GLY A 611 -43.72 62.24 -2.13
CA GLY A 611 -43.18 62.17 -3.49
C GLY A 611 -44.15 61.53 -4.47
N ASP A 612 -44.66 60.35 -4.13
CA ASP A 612 -45.15 59.36 -5.08
C ASP A 612 -46.66 59.14 -4.95
N TYR A 613 -47.25 59.60 -3.85
CA TYR A 613 -48.67 59.54 -3.56
C TYR A 613 -49.28 60.94 -3.50
N ALA A 614 -50.44 61.07 -4.13
CA ALA A 614 -51.33 62.20 -3.98
C ALA A 614 -52.74 61.72 -3.61
N GLN A 615 -53.63 62.67 -3.32
CA GLN A 615 -54.94 62.40 -2.77
C GLN A 615 -55.98 63.21 -3.55
N LEU A 616 -56.86 62.51 -4.27
CA LEU A 616 -57.93 63.08 -5.08
C LEU A 616 -59.21 63.18 -4.23
N SER A 617 -59.71 64.41 -4.09
CA SER A 617 -60.88 64.74 -3.26
C SER A 617 -61.90 65.58 -4.03
N LEU A 618 -63.16 65.54 -3.57
CA LEU A 618 -64.20 66.44 -4.04
C LEU A 618 -63.98 67.85 -3.50
N ARG A 619 -63.92 68.82 -4.41
CA ARG A 619 -63.81 70.26 -4.11
C ARG A 619 -65.17 70.90 -3.82
N ILE A 620 -66.25 70.24 -4.21
CA ILE A 620 -67.64 70.71 -4.11
C ILE A 620 -68.40 69.98 -2.99
N MET A 621 -69.37 70.67 -2.40
CA MET A 621 -70.14 70.18 -1.24
C MET A 621 -71.10 69.02 -1.55
N TYR A 622 -71.39 68.79 -2.84
CA TYR A 622 -72.25 67.72 -3.32
C TYR A 622 -71.89 67.36 -4.77
N LEU A 623 -71.86 66.07 -5.10
CA LEU A 623 -71.82 65.56 -6.48
C LEU A 623 -72.82 64.40 -6.62
N GLU A 624 -73.57 64.37 -7.71
CA GLU A 624 -74.61 63.36 -7.95
C GLU A 624 -74.03 61.94 -8.06
N ALA A 625 -74.81 60.93 -7.68
CA ALA A 625 -74.38 59.54 -7.80
C ALA A 625 -74.30 59.10 -9.28
N GLY A 626 -73.14 58.61 -9.70
CA GLY A 626 -72.83 58.33 -11.10
C GLY A 626 -71.38 57.89 -11.30
N VAL A 627 -70.97 57.70 -12.56
CA VAL A 627 -69.57 57.40 -12.90
C VAL A 627 -68.94 58.62 -13.57
N TYR A 628 -67.83 59.10 -13.01
CA TYR A 628 -67.10 60.26 -13.51
C TYR A 628 -65.72 59.83 -13.98
N ASP A 629 -65.46 60.02 -15.27
CA ASP A 629 -64.14 59.89 -15.86
C ASP A 629 -63.32 61.14 -15.48
N VAL A 630 -62.34 60.97 -14.58
CA VAL A 630 -61.48 62.06 -14.10
C VAL A 630 -60.11 61.93 -14.76
N PRO A 631 -59.77 62.76 -15.78
CA PRO A 631 -58.43 62.75 -16.35
C PRO A 631 -57.43 63.34 -15.36
N ILE A 632 -56.27 62.69 -15.23
CA ILE A 632 -55.14 63.13 -14.42
C ILE A 632 -53.87 63.01 -15.27
N VAL A 633 -53.15 64.11 -15.38
CA VAL A 633 -51.80 64.13 -15.92
C VAL A 633 -50.85 63.71 -14.81
N VAL A 634 -50.06 62.67 -15.04
CA VAL A 634 -48.92 62.32 -14.21
C VAL A 634 -47.65 62.63 -15.00
N THR A 635 -46.66 63.23 -14.33
CA THR A 635 -45.31 63.49 -14.85
C THR A 635 -44.30 62.83 -13.90
N ASP A 636 -43.25 62.26 -14.46
CA ASP A 636 -42.14 61.61 -13.74
C ASP A 636 -41.14 62.62 -13.13
N SER A 637 -39.90 62.18 -12.85
CA SER A 637 -38.79 63.06 -12.47
C SER A 637 -37.55 62.93 -13.36
N GLY A 638 -37.68 62.29 -14.52
CA GLY A 638 -36.59 62.12 -15.46
C GLY A 638 -36.20 63.39 -16.22
N ASN A 639 -35.27 63.22 -17.16
CA ASN A 639 -34.72 64.32 -17.93
C ASN A 639 -34.37 63.90 -19.38
N PRO A 640 -35.20 64.23 -20.39
CA PRO A 640 -36.43 65.03 -20.28
C PRO A 640 -37.55 64.27 -19.55
N PRO A 641 -38.38 64.95 -18.73
CA PRO A 641 -39.49 64.30 -18.06
C PRO A 641 -40.62 63.98 -19.03
N LEU A 642 -41.17 62.78 -18.95
CA LEU A 642 -42.33 62.32 -19.69
C LEU A 642 -43.60 62.46 -18.84
N TYR A 643 -44.75 62.40 -19.53
CA TYR A 643 -46.04 62.57 -18.88
C TYR A 643 -47.14 61.84 -19.63
N ASN A 644 -48.08 61.28 -18.87
CA ASN A 644 -49.22 60.53 -19.41
C ASN A 644 -50.54 61.14 -18.89
N THR A 645 -51.55 61.22 -19.75
CA THR A 645 -52.90 61.70 -19.37
C THR A 645 -53.83 60.51 -19.17
N SER A 646 -53.66 59.88 -18.01
CA SER A 646 -54.51 58.79 -17.51
C SER A 646 -55.95 59.26 -17.22
N VAL A 647 -56.88 58.32 -17.07
CA VAL A 647 -58.27 58.58 -16.63
C VAL A 647 -58.64 57.60 -15.52
N ILE A 648 -58.90 58.10 -14.31
CA ILE A 648 -59.47 57.32 -13.21
C ILE A 648 -61.00 57.38 -13.25
N LYS A 649 -61.64 56.21 -13.23
CA LYS A 649 -63.10 56.10 -13.20
C LYS A 649 -63.58 56.18 -11.76
N VAL A 650 -64.11 57.33 -11.37
CA VAL A 650 -64.61 57.55 -10.01
C VAL A 650 -66.12 57.30 -9.95
N LYS A 651 -66.50 56.23 -9.27
CA LYS A 651 -67.89 55.83 -9.01
C LYS A 651 -68.39 56.56 -7.76
N VAL A 652 -69.28 57.54 -7.93
CA VAL A 652 -69.86 58.35 -6.86
C VAL A 652 -71.13 57.69 -6.32
N CYS A 653 -71.23 57.59 -4.99
CA CYS A 653 -72.25 56.82 -4.28
C CYS A 653 -72.96 57.64 -3.18
N PRO A 654 -74.21 57.29 -2.79
CA PRO A 654 -74.85 57.86 -1.60
C PRO A 654 -74.14 57.35 -0.32
N CYS A 655 -73.72 58.26 0.56
CA CYS A 655 -73.07 57.92 1.82
C CYS A 655 -74.05 57.44 2.90
N ASP A 656 -73.58 56.56 3.78
CA ASP A 656 -74.22 56.22 5.06
C ASP A 656 -73.86 57.21 6.19
N GLU A 657 -74.26 56.89 7.43
CA GLU A 657 -73.98 57.70 8.61
C GLU A 657 -72.50 57.68 9.06
N ASN A 658 -71.72 56.68 8.64
CA ASN A 658 -70.28 56.61 8.89
C ASN A 658 -69.47 57.36 7.81
N GLY A 659 -70.03 57.51 6.61
CA GLY A 659 -69.42 58.18 5.47
C GLY A 659 -69.04 57.25 4.32
N ASP A 660 -69.43 55.97 4.35
CA ASP A 660 -69.10 54.94 3.35
C ASP A 660 -70.18 54.75 2.27
N CYS A 661 -69.83 54.11 1.16
CA CYS A 661 -70.73 53.88 0.03
C CYS A 661 -71.85 52.88 0.36
N THR A 662 -73.11 53.34 0.37
CA THR A 662 -74.25 52.43 0.43
C THR A 662 -74.42 51.63 -0.87
N THR A 663 -74.42 50.29 -0.77
CA THR A 663 -74.51 49.37 -1.91
C THR A 663 -75.92 49.26 -2.52
N ILE A 664 -76.84 50.13 -2.12
CA ILE A 664 -78.25 50.14 -2.55
C ILE A 664 -78.41 50.60 -4.02
N GLY A 665 -77.43 51.32 -4.58
CA GLY A 665 -77.43 51.77 -5.98
C GLY A 665 -77.08 50.71 -7.05
N ALA A 666 -76.54 49.54 -6.66
CA ALA A 666 -75.90 48.62 -7.61
C ALA A 666 -76.86 47.87 -8.54
N VAL A 667 -78.14 47.71 -8.16
CA VAL A 667 -79.10 46.84 -8.87
C VAL A 667 -79.84 47.57 -10.02
N ALA A 668 -79.84 48.91 -10.03
CA ALA A 668 -80.58 49.69 -11.04
C ALA A 668 -79.86 49.81 -12.40
N ALA A 669 -78.54 49.56 -12.46
CA ALA A 669 -77.74 49.68 -13.68
C ALA A 669 -77.66 48.38 -14.50
N ALA A 670 -78.02 47.23 -13.92
CA ALA A 670 -78.06 45.94 -14.59
C ALA A 670 -79.52 45.57 -14.91
N GLY A 671 -80.00 45.95 -16.10
CA GLY A 671 -81.40 45.81 -16.56
C GLY A 671 -81.88 44.36 -16.82
N LEU A 672 -81.58 43.43 -15.92
CA LEU A 672 -82.09 42.06 -15.95
C LEU A 672 -83.56 42.06 -15.53
N GLY A 673 -84.46 42.29 -16.49
CA GLY A 673 -85.87 41.96 -16.34
C GLY A 673 -86.06 40.50 -15.93
N THR A 674 -87.22 40.15 -15.36
CA THR A 674 -87.48 38.81 -14.79
C THR A 674 -87.20 37.65 -15.75
N GLY A 675 -87.35 37.85 -17.07
CA GLY A 675 -86.95 36.88 -18.09
C GLY A 675 -85.45 36.53 -18.09
N ALA A 676 -84.56 37.46 -17.73
CA ALA A 676 -83.13 37.21 -17.59
C ALA A 676 -82.78 36.46 -16.29
N ILE A 677 -83.52 36.70 -15.20
CA ILE A 677 -83.40 35.89 -13.96
C ILE A 677 -83.88 34.46 -14.23
N ILE A 678 -84.97 34.29 -14.99
CA ILE A 678 -85.45 32.99 -15.46
C ILE A 678 -84.42 32.35 -16.41
N ALA A 679 -83.82 33.10 -17.33
CA ALA A 679 -82.76 32.59 -18.22
C ALA A 679 -81.50 32.16 -17.44
N ILE A 680 -81.10 32.90 -16.40
CA ILE A 680 -79.99 32.51 -15.52
C ILE A 680 -80.34 31.27 -14.70
N LEU A 681 -81.56 31.15 -14.17
CA LEU A 681 -82.01 29.92 -13.51
C LEU A 681 -82.04 28.72 -14.47
N ILE A 682 -82.52 28.91 -15.71
CA ILE A 682 -82.49 27.88 -16.76
C ILE A 682 -81.04 27.52 -17.12
N CYS A 683 -80.14 28.50 -17.29
CA CYS A 683 -78.72 28.25 -17.52
C CYS A 683 -78.06 27.53 -16.35
N ILE A 684 -78.36 27.88 -15.10
CA ILE A 684 -77.85 27.18 -13.90
C ILE A 684 -78.40 25.76 -13.83
N ILE A 685 -79.67 25.52 -14.20
CA ILE A 685 -80.24 24.17 -14.31
C ILE A 685 -79.56 23.38 -15.45
N ILE A 686 -79.28 24.01 -16.59
CA ILE A 686 -78.53 23.40 -17.71
C ILE A 686 -77.09 23.10 -17.29
N LEU A 687 -76.43 23.98 -16.54
CA LEU A 687 -75.06 23.79 -16.05
C LEU A 687 -75.00 22.69 -14.98
N LEU A 688 -75.96 22.65 -14.04
CA LEU A 688 -76.09 21.59 -13.04
C LEU A 688 -76.45 20.24 -13.66
N THR A 689 -77.28 20.20 -14.71
CA THR A 689 -77.55 18.97 -15.46
C THR A 689 -76.39 18.56 -16.35
N MET A 690 -75.64 19.49 -16.94
CA MET A 690 -74.36 19.22 -17.60
C MET A 690 -73.31 18.67 -16.63
N VAL A 691 -73.21 19.22 -15.41
CA VAL A 691 -72.31 18.73 -14.35
C VAL A 691 -72.77 17.36 -13.85
N LEU A 692 -74.07 17.12 -13.67
CA LEU A 692 -74.59 15.78 -13.35
C LEU A 692 -74.32 14.78 -14.49
N LEU A 693 -74.50 15.17 -15.75
CA LEU A 693 -74.15 14.35 -16.91
C LEU A 693 -72.64 14.11 -17.00
N PHE A 694 -71.80 15.10 -16.68
CA PHE A 694 -70.36 14.97 -16.63
C PHE A 694 -69.89 14.06 -15.49
N VAL A 695 -70.51 14.14 -14.30
CA VAL A 695 -70.25 13.22 -13.17
C VAL A 695 -70.74 11.81 -13.49
N VAL A 696 -71.90 11.65 -14.13
CA VAL A 696 -72.39 10.34 -14.60
C VAL A 696 -71.50 9.78 -15.73
N TRP A 697 -70.98 10.63 -16.61
CA TRP A 697 -70.04 10.27 -17.67
C TRP A 697 -68.67 9.87 -17.10
N MET A 698 -68.11 10.64 -16.17
CA MET A 698 -66.90 10.27 -15.43
C MET A 698 -67.09 8.95 -14.69
N LYS A 699 -68.19 8.78 -13.95
CA LYS A 699 -68.50 7.56 -13.19
C LYS A 699 -68.81 6.34 -14.07
N ARG A 700 -69.24 6.56 -15.32
CA ARG A 700 -69.32 5.53 -16.36
C ARG A 700 -67.93 5.18 -16.91
N ARG A 701 -67.07 6.19 -17.12
CA ARG A 701 -65.69 6.05 -17.63
C ARG A 701 -64.72 5.45 -16.61
N GLU A 702 -64.93 5.67 -15.32
CA GLU A 702 -64.29 4.93 -14.21
C GLU A 702 -64.65 3.44 -14.30
N LYS A 703 -65.93 3.12 -14.52
CA LYS A 703 -66.41 1.73 -14.62
C LYS A 703 -65.88 0.99 -15.85
N GLU A 704 -65.39 1.71 -16.86
CA GLU A 704 -64.68 1.18 -18.03
C GLU A 704 -63.16 1.05 -17.81
N ARG A 705 -62.58 1.67 -16.77
CA ARG A 705 -61.14 1.56 -16.43
C ARG A 705 -60.79 0.34 -15.56
N HIS A 706 -61.72 -0.15 -14.74
CA HIS A 706 -61.49 -1.26 -13.78
C HIS A 706 -61.39 -2.69 -14.40
N THR A 707 -60.90 -2.83 -15.64
CA THR A 707 -60.62 -4.15 -16.25
C THR A 707 -59.24 -4.28 -16.90
N LYS A 708 -58.43 -3.20 -16.94
CA LYS A 708 -57.02 -3.24 -17.35
C LYS A 708 -56.16 -2.33 -16.47
N GLN A 709 -55.91 -2.77 -15.25
CA GLN A 709 -54.89 -2.19 -14.38
C GLN A 709 -53.58 -2.96 -14.59
N LEU A 710 -52.51 -2.22 -14.87
CA LEU A 710 -51.14 -2.75 -14.88
C LEU A 710 -50.73 -3.08 -13.44
N LEU A 711 -49.95 -4.16 -13.30
CA LEU A 711 -49.23 -4.49 -12.07
C LEU A 711 -47.75 -4.22 -12.29
N ILE A 712 -47.25 -3.16 -11.66
CA ILE A 712 -46.05 -3.11 -10.81
C ILE A 712 -46.08 -1.73 -10.12
N ASP A 713 -45.74 -1.71 -8.84
CA ASP A 713 -45.81 -0.51 -7.98
C ASP A 713 -44.63 0.44 -8.21
N PRO A 714 -44.80 1.74 -7.90
CA PRO A 714 -43.71 2.71 -7.81
C PRO A 714 -43.03 2.69 -6.43
N GLU A 715 -41.85 3.29 -6.34
CA GLU A 715 -41.38 4.22 -5.27
C GLU A 715 -39.91 4.55 -5.56
N ASP A 716 -39.68 5.61 -6.35
CA ASP A 716 -38.40 6.33 -6.45
C ASP A 716 -38.73 7.77 -6.90
N ASP A 717 -39.20 8.58 -5.94
CA ASP A 717 -39.54 9.99 -6.18
C ASP A 717 -38.32 10.88 -6.01
N VAL A 718 -37.64 11.17 -7.13
CA VAL A 718 -36.63 12.23 -7.23
C VAL A 718 -36.87 13.09 -8.46
N ARG A 719 -37.72 14.10 -8.29
CA ARG A 719 -37.49 15.42 -8.90
C ARG A 719 -36.44 16.15 -8.05
N ASP A 720 -35.56 16.97 -8.63
CA ASP A 720 -35.98 18.20 -9.30
C ASP A 720 -35.11 18.66 -10.50
N ASN A 721 -35.63 19.70 -11.18
CA ASN A 721 -35.03 20.50 -12.26
C ASN A 721 -35.02 19.86 -13.67
N ILE A 722 -36.03 20.15 -14.51
CA ILE A 722 -36.14 21.33 -15.41
C ILE A 722 -35.34 21.09 -16.72
N LEU A 723 -35.98 20.44 -17.71
CA LEU A 723 -36.71 21.01 -18.88
C LEU A 723 -35.77 21.41 -20.05
N LYS A 724 -35.83 20.69 -21.19
CA LYS A 724 -36.58 21.01 -22.45
C LYS A 724 -35.86 22.03 -23.36
N TYR A 725 -35.90 21.98 -24.70
CA TYR A 725 -36.46 21.03 -25.71
C TYR A 725 -35.67 21.24 -27.05
N ASP A 726 -36.01 20.85 -28.28
CA ASP A 726 -37.22 20.30 -28.96
C ASP A 726 -36.79 19.47 -30.22
N GLU A 727 -37.67 19.26 -31.22
CA GLU A 727 -37.45 18.64 -32.57
C GLU A 727 -37.09 17.13 -32.56
N GLU A 728 -37.95 16.15 -32.86
CA GLU A 728 -39.17 15.99 -33.70
C GLU A 728 -38.92 15.69 -35.21
N GLY A 729 -39.62 14.67 -35.71
CA GLY A 729 -39.43 14.01 -37.03
C GLY A 729 -38.77 12.62 -36.87
N GLY A 730 -39.41 11.48 -37.11
CA GLY A 730 -40.74 11.22 -37.70
C GLY A 730 -40.68 11.27 -39.24
N GLY A 731 -40.85 10.17 -39.98
CA GLY A 731 -41.08 8.77 -39.58
C GLY A 731 -41.36 7.86 -40.80
N GLU A 732 -42.04 6.73 -40.56
CA GLU A 732 -42.56 5.73 -41.53
C GLU A 732 -41.62 4.58 -41.98
N GLU A 733 -42.22 3.53 -42.55
CA GLU A 733 -41.87 2.12 -42.38
C GLU A 733 -41.64 1.33 -43.69
N ASP A 734 -41.07 0.12 -43.54
CA ASP A 734 -40.87 -1.00 -44.47
C ASP A 734 -41.73 -1.08 -45.76
N GLN A 735 -41.07 -1.35 -46.90
CA GLN A 735 -41.63 -2.14 -48.03
C GLN A 735 -40.56 -3.02 -48.70
N ASP A 736 -40.99 -4.18 -49.23
CA ASP A 736 -40.18 -5.25 -49.85
C ASP A 736 -39.69 -4.94 -51.30
N TYR A 737 -39.22 -5.99 -52.00
CA TYR A 737 -38.73 -6.12 -53.39
C TYR A 737 -37.24 -5.75 -53.63
N ASP A 738 -36.49 -6.43 -54.50
CA ASP A 738 -36.61 -7.78 -55.11
C ASP A 738 -35.19 -8.28 -55.41
N LEU A 739 -34.98 -9.60 -55.51
CA LEU A 739 -33.66 -10.22 -55.57
C LEU A 739 -33.43 -10.96 -56.90
N SER A 740 -33.36 -10.23 -58.02
CA SER A 740 -33.09 -10.85 -59.33
C SER A 740 -32.33 -10.00 -60.37
N GLN A 741 -31.51 -10.70 -61.17
CA GLN A 741 -31.00 -10.36 -62.52
C GLN A 741 -29.84 -9.33 -62.70
N LEU A 742 -28.65 -9.88 -63.06
CA LEU A 742 -27.69 -9.38 -64.09
C LEU A 742 -26.93 -8.04 -63.83
N GLN A 743 -25.71 -7.77 -64.33
CA GLN A 743 -24.78 -8.55 -65.17
C GLN A 743 -23.29 -8.11 -64.96
N GLN A 744 -22.34 -9.00 -65.27
CA GLN A 744 -20.91 -8.70 -65.55
C GLN A 744 -20.72 -8.44 -67.07
N PRO A 745 -19.52 -8.08 -67.62
CA PRO A 745 -18.18 -7.80 -67.05
C PRO A 745 -17.68 -6.37 -67.42
N GLU A 746 -16.43 -5.93 -67.23
CA GLU A 746 -15.16 -6.20 -67.96
C GLU A 746 -13.95 -5.70 -67.11
N THR A 747 -12.89 -6.48 -66.84
CA THR A 747 -11.60 -6.60 -67.59
C THR A 747 -10.83 -5.27 -67.83
N MET A 748 -9.50 -5.15 -67.72
CA MET A 748 -8.42 -6.15 -67.84
C MET A 748 -7.06 -5.64 -67.26
N ASP A 749 -6.25 -6.51 -66.65
CA ASP A 749 -4.78 -6.71 -66.78
C ASP A 749 -3.74 -5.54 -66.80
N HIS A 750 -2.48 -5.66 -66.31
CA HIS A 750 -1.71 -6.74 -65.68
C HIS A 750 -0.38 -6.21 -65.03
N VAL A 751 0.06 -6.78 -63.89
CA VAL A 751 1.37 -7.47 -63.62
C VAL A 751 2.70 -6.81 -64.13
N LEU A 752 3.83 -6.64 -63.39
CA LEU A 752 4.45 -7.35 -62.24
C LEU A 752 5.47 -6.47 -61.45
N ASN A 753 5.47 -6.48 -60.10
CA ASN A 753 6.64 -6.66 -59.17
C ASN A 753 6.51 -5.98 -57.77
N LYS A 754 7.05 -6.67 -56.74
CA LYS A 754 7.36 -6.24 -55.35
C LYS A 754 6.24 -5.75 -54.40
N THR A 755 5.79 -6.70 -53.57
CA THR A 755 5.73 -6.62 -52.08
C THR A 755 5.29 -5.31 -51.40
N PRO A 756 4.10 -5.33 -50.78
CA PRO A 756 3.83 -4.60 -49.55
C PRO A 756 3.13 -5.45 -48.46
N GLY A 757 3.11 -4.93 -47.23
CA GLY A 757 1.89 -4.95 -46.41
C GLY A 757 1.54 -6.23 -45.66
N VAL A 758 2.00 -6.30 -44.40
CA VAL A 758 1.42 -7.04 -43.27
C VAL A 758 -0.12 -7.18 -43.35
N ARG A 759 -0.61 -8.42 -43.30
CA ARG A 759 -1.97 -8.76 -42.83
C ARG A 759 -1.81 -9.63 -41.58
N ARG A 760 -2.67 -9.48 -40.57
CA ARG A 760 -2.57 -10.24 -39.31
C ARG A 760 -2.71 -11.75 -39.57
N VAL A 761 -2.00 -12.55 -38.77
CA VAL A 761 -1.83 -14.00 -38.93
C VAL A 761 -2.24 -14.68 -37.64
N ASP A 762 -3.43 -15.29 -37.64
CA ASP A 762 -3.92 -16.20 -36.60
C ASP A 762 -4.12 -17.61 -37.20
N GLU A 763 -3.09 -18.09 -37.91
CA GLU A 763 -2.97 -19.50 -38.28
C GLU A 763 -1.47 -19.89 -38.28
N ARG A 764 -1.12 -20.90 -37.47
CA ARG A 764 0.24 -21.47 -37.35
C ARG A 764 0.14 -22.98 -37.05
N PRO A 765 1.17 -23.77 -37.41
CA PRO A 765 0.91 -24.79 -38.41
C PRO A 765 1.19 -26.22 -37.97
N ILE A 766 0.75 -27.16 -38.82
CA ILE A 766 0.99 -28.59 -38.72
C ILE A 766 2.49 -28.89 -38.59
N GLY A 767 2.87 -29.64 -37.55
CA GLY A 767 4.24 -30.07 -37.28
C GLY A 767 4.29 -31.48 -36.69
N ALA A 768 4.93 -32.39 -37.44
CA ALA A 768 5.36 -33.76 -37.12
C ALA A 768 4.80 -34.46 -35.85
N GLU A 769 4.00 -35.52 -36.05
CA GLU A 769 3.70 -36.52 -35.02
C GLU A 769 4.96 -37.30 -34.60
N PRO A 770 5.19 -37.54 -33.29
CA PRO A 770 6.08 -38.59 -32.81
C PRO A 770 5.35 -39.94 -32.86
N GLN A 771 5.74 -40.84 -33.76
CA GLN A 771 5.19 -42.19 -33.80
C GLN A 771 5.55 -42.98 -32.53
N TYR A 772 4.53 -43.43 -31.79
CA TYR A 772 4.64 -44.50 -30.80
C TYR A 772 3.61 -45.61 -31.10
N PRO A 773 3.90 -46.87 -30.75
CA PRO A 773 3.37 -48.01 -31.50
C PRO A 773 1.91 -48.34 -31.20
N ILE A 774 1.17 -48.67 -32.25
CA ILE A 774 -0.18 -49.23 -32.20
C ILE A 774 -0.16 -50.55 -31.40
N ARG A 775 -0.70 -50.54 -30.19
CA ARG A 775 -0.97 -51.75 -29.39
C ARG A 775 -2.26 -52.41 -29.92
N PRO A 776 -2.32 -53.75 -30.10
CA PRO A 776 -3.32 -54.36 -30.99
C PRO A 776 -4.73 -54.45 -30.41
N VAL A 777 -5.72 -54.32 -31.31
CA VAL A 777 -7.14 -54.54 -31.04
C VAL A 777 -7.47 -56.03 -31.11
N ILE A 778 -7.78 -56.64 -29.95
CA ILE A 778 -8.59 -57.87 -29.86
C ILE A 778 -9.49 -57.78 -28.59
N PRO A 779 -10.48 -58.66 -28.40
CA PRO A 779 -11.90 -58.32 -28.42
C PRO A 779 -12.47 -57.93 -27.03
N HIS A 780 -13.71 -57.43 -27.01
CA HIS A 780 -14.45 -57.13 -25.78
C HIS A 780 -14.59 -58.37 -24.86
N PRO A 781 -14.18 -58.28 -23.58
CA PRO A 781 -14.65 -59.18 -22.53
C PRO A 781 -16.14 -58.95 -22.24
N GLY A 782 -16.87 -60.02 -21.93
CA GLY A 782 -18.34 -60.00 -21.78
C GLY A 782 -18.87 -59.68 -20.38
N ASP A 783 -18.04 -59.15 -19.47
CA ASP A 783 -18.44 -58.76 -18.11
C ASP A 783 -17.81 -57.42 -17.71
N ILE A 784 -18.58 -56.60 -17.00
CA ILE A 784 -18.21 -55.25 -16.57
C ILE A 784 -17.47 -55.29 -15.21
N GLY A 785 -17.66 -56.33 -14.40
CA GLY A 785 -17.04 -56.45 -13.08
C GLY A 785 -15.51 -56.50 -13.13
N ASP A 786 -14.95 -57.30 -14.04
CA ASP A 786 -13.49 -57.47 -14.13
C ASP A 786 -12.79 -56.24 -14.72
N PHE A 787 -13.43 -55.53 -15.66
CA PHE A 787 -12.92 -54.26 -16.19
C PHE A 787 -12.78 -53.18 -15.10
N ILE A 788 -13.73 -53.13 -14.16
CA ILE A 788 -13.67 -52.22 -13.00
C ILE A 788 -12.56 -52.66 -12.03
N ASN A 789 -12.40 -53.95 -11.76
CA ASN A 789 -11.37 -54.47 -10.87
C ASN A 789 -9.94 -54.27 -11.42
N GLU A 790 -9.70 -54.46 -12.73
CA GLU A 790 -8.41 -54.13 -13.33
C GLU A 790 -8.18 -52.60 -13.38
N GLY A 791 -9.23 -51.80 -13.56
CA GLY A 791 -9.18 -50.34 -13.50
C GLY A 791 -8.73 -49.80 -12.13
N LEU A 792 -9.37 -50.23 -11.02
CA LEU A 792 -8.93 -49.86 -9.67
C LEU A 792 -7.50 -50.31 -9.41
N ARG A 793 -7.15 -51.55 -9.79
CA ARG A 793 -5.83 -52.12 -9.54
C ARG A 793 -4.71 -51.44 -10.33
N ALA A 794 -5.02 -50.78 -11.44
CA ALA A 794 -4.09 -49.90 -12.14
C ALA A 794 -3.88 -48.56 -11.40
N ALA A 795 -4.95 -47.98 -10.83
CA ALA A 795 -4.88 -46.73 -10.06
C ALA A 795 -4.14 -46.88 -8.73
N ASP A 796 -4.37 -47.96 -7.98
CA ASP A 796 -3.70 -48.27 -6.70
C ASP A 796 -2.17 -48.45 -6.82
N ASN A 797 -1.62 -48.51 -8.03
CA ASN A 797 -0.20 -48.70 -8.31
C ASN A 797 0.46 -47.51 -9.04
N ASP A 798 -0.24 -46.36 -9.15
CA ASP A 798 0.33 -45.13 -9.71
C ASP A 798 1.04 -44.28 -8.61
N PRO A 799 2.38 -44.16 -8.64
CA PRO A 799 3.12 -43.38 -7.64
C PRO A 799 3.04 -41.86 -7.83
N THR A 800 2.24 -41.36 -8.78
CA THR A 800 2.07 -39.92 -9.09
C THR A 800 0.70 -39.36 -8.71
N ALA A 801 -0.23 -40.19 -8.22
CA ALA A 801 -1.56 -39.77 -7.78
C ALA A 801 -1.53 -39.07 -6.39
N PRO A 802 -2.08 -37.84 -6.23
CA PRO A 802 -2.19 -37.19 -4.92
C PRO A 802 -3.42 -37.71 -4.13
N PRO A 803 -3.35 -37.75 -2.78
CA PRO A 803 -4.46 -38.19 -1.95
C PRO A 803 -5.58 -37.14 -1.87
N TYR A 804 -6.84 -37.59 -1.88
CA TYR A 804 -8.03 -36.73 -1.83
C TYR A 804 -9.03 -37.15 -0.76
N ASP A 805 -9.30 -36.24 0.18
CA ASP A 805 -10.60 -35.99 0.83
C ASP A 805 -10.50 -34.58 1.50
N SER A 806 -11.52 -33.73 1.63
CA SER A 806 -12.95 -33.89 1.31
C SER A 806 -13.65 -32.56 0.95
N LEU A 807 -14.63 -32.62 0.04
CA LEU A 807 -15.89 -31.83 -0.02
C LEU A 807 -15.92 -30.32 -0.43
N LEU A 808 -16.98 -30.04 -1.23
CA LEU A 808 -17.74 -28.77 -1.46
C LEU A 808 -17.24 -27.71 -2.48
N VAL A 809 -17.57 -27.95 -3.76
CA VAL A 809 -18.08 -26.93 -4.72
C VAL A 809 -19.57 -26.62 -4.39
N PHE A 810 -20.25 -25.57 -4.87
CA PHE A 810 -20.21 -24.74 -6.10
C PHE A 810 -20.49 -23.25 -5.75
N ASP A 811 -20.54 -22.19 -6.60
CA ASP A 811 -20.45 -21.90 -8.06
C ASP A 811 -19.92 -20.42 -8.19
N TYR A 812 -19.21 -19.92 -9.21
CA TYR A 812 -19.43 -19.69 -10.66
C TYR A 812 -19.86 -18.24 -11.04
N GLU A 813 -19.16 -17.67 -12.04
CA GLU A 813 -19.30 -16.36 -12.73
C GLU A 813 -19.37 -15.03 -11.94
N GLY A 814 -18.59 -14.04 -12.40
CA GLY A 814 -18.63 -12.65 -11.90
C GLY A 814 -17.35 -11.84 -12.17
N SER A 815 -17.36 -10.95 -13.17
CA SER A 815 -16.20 -10.13 -13.56
C SER A 815 -16.25 -8.69 -13.02
N GLY A 816 -15.13 -8.16 -12.51
CA GLY A 816 -14.86 -6.71 -12.54
C GLY A 816 -14.21 -6.05 -11.31
N SER A 817 -13.18 -5.24 -11.57
CA SER A 817 -12.78 -4.01 -10.86
C SER A 817 -12.30 -4.04 -9.38
N THR A 818 -10.98 -4.09 -9.23
CA THR A 818 -10.16 -3.06 -8.52
C THR A 818 -10.60 -2.54 -7.13
N ALA A 819 -10.27 -3.30 -6.09
CA ALA A 819 -9.66 -2.82 -4.83
C ALA A 819 -8.86 -3.99 -4.24
N GLY A 820 -7.75 -3.84 -3.53
CA GLY A 820 -7.21 -2.67 -2.85
C GLY A 820 -6.78 -3.11 -1.44
N SER A 821 -5.63 -3.80 -1.33
CA SER A 821 -5.27 -4.59 -0.15
C SER A 821 -5.17 -3.77 1.14
N VAL A 822 -5.96 -4.13 2.15
CA VAL A 822 -5.82 -3.63 3.54
C VAL A 822 -5.61 -4.81 4.48
N SER A 823 -4.37 -4.97 4.98
CA SER A 823 -3.98 -6.11 5.81
C SER A 823 -2.89 -5.75 6.83
N SER A 824 -3.16 -4.76 7.69
CA SER A 824 -2.37 -4.53 8.90
C SER A 824 -3.10 -3.63 9.92
N LEU A 825 -3.98 -4.21 10.75
CA LEU A 825 -4.33 -3.60 12.04
C LEU A 825 -4.12 -4.63 13.15
N ASN A 826 -3.08 -4.38 13.96
CA ASN A 826 -2.73 -5.15 15.13
C ASN A 826 -3.59 -4.68 16.32
N SER A 827 -4.28 -5.59 16.99
CA SER A 827 -5.31 -5.26 17.97
C SER A 827 -4.73 -4.82 19.32
N SER A 828 -5.18 -3.70 19.87
CA SER A 828 -5.02 -3.40 21.30
C SER A 828 -6.15 -2.51 21.85
N SER A 829 -6.47 -2.73 23.12
CA SER A 829 -7.41 -1.95 23.96
C SER A 829 -8.89 -1.95 23.58
N SER A 830 -9.64 -2.78 24.32
CA SER A 830 -11.06 -2.62 24.68
C SER A 830 -11.68 -1.21 24.57
N GLY A 831 -12.84 -1.18 23.93
CA GLY A 831 -13.89 -0.16 24.02
C GLY A 831 -15.19 -0.78 23.48
N ASP A 832 -16.34 -0.40 24.02
CA ASP A 832 -17.62 -0.97 23.60
C ASP A 832 -17.95 -0.60 22.14
N GLN A 833 -18.53 -1.54 21.40
CA GLN A 833 -18.82 -1.38 19.98
C GLN A 833 -20.16 -0.68 19.81
N ASP A 834 -20.10 0.64 19.64
CA ASP A 834 -21.24 1.46 19.27
C ASP A 834 -21.63 1.18 17.81
N TYR A 835 -22.88 0.73 17.58
CA TYR A 835 -23.37 0.28 16.28
C TYR A 835 -24.21 1.35 15.53
N ASP A 836 -24.47 2.51 16.15
CA ASP A 836 -25.42 3.51 15.62
C ASP A 836 -24.99 4.10 14.28
N TYR A 837 -23.69 4.16 13.99
CA TYR A 837 -23.13 4.64 12.71
C TYR A 837 -23.58 3.82 11.50
N LEU A 838 -24.12 2.61 11.69
CA LEU A 838 -24.70 1.81 10.61
C LEU A 838 -25.99 2.42 10.04
N ASN A 839 -26.64 3.36 10.75
CA ASN A 839 -27.77 4.12 10.21
C ASN A 839 -27.33 5.10 9.10
N ASP A 840 -26.16 5.71 9.23
CA ASP A 840 -25.62 6.68 8.25
C ASP A 840 -25.24 6.00 6.92
N TRP A 841 -25.06 4.68 6.91
CA TRP A 841 -24.67 3.90 5.73
C TRP A 841 -25.86 3.56 4.81
N GLY A 842 -27.06 4.03 5.17
CA GLY A 842 -28.26 3.99 4.34
C GLY A 842 -29.22 2.83 4.65
N PRO A 843 -30.44 2.85 4.08
CA PRO A 843 -31.57 2.05 4.55
C PRO A 843 -31.39 0.53 4.48
N ARG A 844 -30.40 0.03 3.73
CA ARG A 844 -30.05 -1.41 3.68
C ARG A 844 -29.38 -1.93 4.96
N PHE A 845 -28.73 -1.05 5.74
CA PHE A 845 -28.02 -1.43 6.97
C PHE A 845 -28.83 -1.18 8.25
N LYS A 846 -29.95 -0.45 8.17
CA LYS A 846 -30.84 -0.19 9.30
C LYS A 846 -31.27 -1.46 10.04
N LYS A 847 -31.61 -2.52 9.31
CA LYS A 847 -32.02 -3.82 9.88
C LYS A 847 -30.87 -4.58 10.58
N LEU A 848 -29.63 -4.15 10.41
CA LEU A 848 -28.45 -4.60 11.15
C LEU A 848 -28.24 -3.72 12.41
N ALA A 849 -28.39 -2.40 12.30
CA ALA A 849 -28.42 -1.51 13.48
C ALA A 849 -29.51 -1.94 14.47
N ASP A 850 -30.75 -2.13 14.00
CA ASP A 850 -31.91 -2.61 14.79
C ASP A 850 -31.66 -3.98 15.49
N MET A 851 -30.69 -4.78 15.02
CA MET A 851 -30.36 -6.11 15.55
C MET A 851 -29.23 -6.11 16.58
N TYR A 852 -28.38 -5.07 16.61
CA TYR A 852 -27.19 -5.00 17.47
C TYR A 852 -27.15 -3.79 18.42
N GLY A 853 -27.91 -2.72 18.14
CA GLY A 853 -28.09 -1.56 19.05
C GLY A 853 -29.22 -1.71 20.08
N GLY A 854 -29.88 -2.87 20.13
CA GLY A 854 -31.08 -3.08 20.96
C GLY A 854 -30.78 -3.40 22.43
N GLY A 855 -30.67 -2.39 23.29
CA GLY A 855 -30.63 -2.64 24.73
C GLY A 855 -30.61 -1.42 25.66
N GLU A 856 -31.79 -0.97 26.11
CA GLU A 856 -32.02 -0.60 27.52
C GLU A 856 -33.52 -0.61 27.91
N GLU A 857 -33.78 -0.87 29.20
CA GLU A 857 -34.99 -0.68 30.02
C GLU A 857 -36.42 -1.00 29.48
N ASP A 858 -36.88 -2.24 29.71
CA ASP A 858 -37.99 -2.57 30.67
C ASP A 858 -38.08 -4.09 30.96
#